data_AF-A0A9P7DY12-F1
#
_entry.id   AF-A0A9P7DY12-F1
#
_cell.length_a   1.000
_cell.length_b   1.000
_cell.length_c   1.000
_cell.angle_alpha   90.00
_cell.angle_beta   90.00
_cell.angle_gamma   90.00
#
_symmetry.space_group_name_H-M   'P 1'
#
loop_
_entity.id
_entity.type
_entity.pdbx_description
1 polymer ?
#
loop_
_entity_poly.entity_id
_entity_poly.type
_entity_poly.pdbx_seq_one_letter_code
_entity_poly.pdbx_strand_id
1 'polypeptide(L)'
;MSPAGETGTSSTPPRANALAHGASKIESTPNSRGTAVVSENIGVLGVNVKKVRPWIQRDIEQAKECKADAMLQALLQRASSTPETRQPELLQKCLKAVLPVCNGQVSAGDIHSSGVETALKKYVRPGVENNLYAPFIEATNIALACLEDIKVDRMRAPVPAVDMICQQNDMPMYQNHQTVKSARKPDLVFLPLNSACTPFEDEKGGKKGKQKDDEKRKAHMVKNAMAKPPAPLPWKDVLACIEFKRKTDRKKSIKPPQSSYKVNDYVPTKPEYLPVDHLKAEDFAPGPSQAATQPAPDTAIVSSGLTAAQASKGGSSSKRKAADTLQSAPKKSRIDPDEPDVTVQTGMYAAEMFAANLAVNHLINLIVIDDVMWIWYYDRQGTIQSSGINFIQDLPRFMVLLYALQRFEPQDWGRNKDFLPVQVEGKRCHEFKIKDAELGEVDLLLHTSHDESVTHYGLQGRATNVVPVTSDALAKKYESIQDGMVAKIFWGEANRTSEPEILKRVEEIAKAHDTVKDHIPELLWHHTITNPTSAIREALGVPEPTTGSRVLYILVFRKLHPITKLHGKELFDVWYQCILCHVTLWKQGVFHRDVSPSNLMWYWKDGKRIGVLNDYDLSSLADDPAPRGNERTGTVPFMALELLSAQGQRGEIKHLYRHDLESFMWCFAWICLRYENGAPLPEESRPSRLDDWATSGAVTCGMLKLYFLNNLKEYRSPHIKSLMWEFLVECFDVLDTHTFNRRKQLLRSTKGGDQPINFEESELDIDGFLQSFKNTESWAALSKPLREPSQ
;
A
#
# COMPACT_ATOMS: atom_id res chain seq x y z
N MET A 1 74.40 32.80 -27.51
CA MET A 1 73.71 33.93 -28.18
C MET A 1 72.23 33.83 -27.82
N SER A 2 71.79 34.73 -26.95
CA SER A 2 70.41 35.02 -26.53
C SER A 2 69.66 35.81 -27.65
N PRO A 3 68.44 36.37 -27.44
CA PRO A 3 67.14 35.82 -27.02
C PRO A 3 65.93 36.45 -27.80
N ALA A 4 64.69 36.22 -27.27
CA ALA A 4 63.40 36.99 -27.37
C ALA A 4 62.25 36.15 -28.00
N GLY A 5 61.21 35.75 -27.25
CA GLY A 5 60.02 36.52 -26.81
C GLY A 5 58.85 36.14 -27.76
N GLU A 6 57.68 35.62 -27.39
CA GLU A 6 56.66 36.17 -26.50
C GLU A 6 55.57 35.13 -26.11
N THR A 7 54.89 35.50 -25.03
CA THR A 7 53.68 35.01 -24.33
C THR A 7 52.62 34.19 -25.08
N GLY A 8 52.17 33.09 -24.44
CA GLY A 8 50.95 32.36 -24.79
C GLY A 8 49.73 32.80 -23.98
N THR A 9 48.61 33.05 -24.68
CA THR A 9 47.27 33.26 -24.11
C THR A 9 46.40 32.04 -24.36
N SER A 10 45.66 31.64 -23.32
CA SER A 10 44.71 30.51 -23.34
C SER A 10 43.46 30.84 -24.15
N SER A 11 43.06 29.96 -25.07
CA SER A 11 41.74 29.98 -25.71
C SER A 11 40.97 28.69 -25.43
N THR A 12 39.85 28.85 -24.73
CA THR A 12 38.74 27.91 -24.52
C THR A 12 38.09 27.48 -25.84
N PRO A 13 37.73 26.19 -26.01
CA PRO A 13 36.76 25.76 -27.02
C PRO A 13 35.31 25.72 -26.46
N PRO A 14 34.28 25.67 -27.33
CA PRO A 14 32.92 26.08 -27.01
C PRO A 14 32.08 25.03 -26.27
N ARG A 15 31.13 25.53 -25.48
CA ARG A 15 30.06 24.80 -24.77
C ARG A 15 29.28 23.87 -25.72
N ALA A 16 29.35 22.57 -25.44
CA ALA A 16 28.34 21.60 -25.88
C ALA A 16 27.11 21.72 -24.96
N ASN A 17 25.95 21.94 -25.57
CA ASN A 17 24.65 21.96 -24.89
C ASN A 17 24.38 20.59 -24.25
N ALA A 18 24.11 20.60 -22.94
CA ALA A 18 23.68 19.45 -22.18
C ALA A 18 22.33 18.94 -22.73
N LEU A 19 22.35 17.80 -23.42
CA LEU A 19 21.17 16.97 -23.63
C LEU A 19 20.82 16.35 -22.27
N ALA A 20 19.64 16.67 -21.78
CA ALA A 20 19.05 16.05 -20.60
C ALA A 20 18.99 14.54 -20.78
N HIS A 21 19.79 13.80 -20.01
CA HIS A 21 19.69 12.35 -19.92
C HIS A 21 18.36 11.98 -19.27
N GLY A 22 17.38 11.60 -20.10
CA GLY A 22 16.19 10.91 -19.66
C GLY A 22 16.58 9.54 -19.12
N ALA A 23 16.51 9.38 -17.80
CA ALA A 23 16.68 8.08 -17.15
C ALA A 23 15.55 7.16 -17.61
N SER A 24 15.86 6.18 -18.45
CA SER A 24 14.92 5.14 -18.85
C SER A 24 14.65 4.21 -17.68
N LYS A 25 13.44 4.25 -17.13
CA LYS A 25 12.99 3.30 -16.10
C LYS A 25 13.04 1.87 -16.64
N ILE A 26 13.35 0.93 -15.77
CA ILE A 26 13.16 -0.50 -16.01
C ILE A 26 11.88 -0.89 -15.31
N GLU A 27 10.87 -1.17 -16.12
CA GLU A 27 9.53 -1.52 -15.68
C GLU A 27 9.41 -3.05 -15.78
N SER A 28 10.22 -3.79 -15.01
CA SER A 28 10.37 -5.25 -15.12
C SER A 28 9.35 -6.06 -14.32
N THR A 29 8.47 -5.42 -13.55
CA THR A 29 7.19 -5.99 -13.06
C THR A 29 6.38 -4.86 -12.45
N PRO A 30 5.04 -4.92 -12.50
CA PRO A 30 4.30 -4.22 -11.47
C PRO A 30 3.10 -5.00 -10.94
N ASN A 31 2.93 -4.81 -9.63
CA ASN A 31 1.66 -4.86 -8.91
C ASN A 31 0.76 -6.02 -9.27
N SER A 32 1.32 -7.19 -9.07
CA SER A 32 0.59 -8.39 -8.83
C SER A 32 -0.42 -8.16 -7.65
N ARG A 33 -1.75 -8.37 -7.84
CA ARG A 33 -2.86 -8.08 -6.87
C ARG A 33 -3.72 -9.24 -6.39
N GLY A 34 -3.81 -9.48 -5.08
CA GLY A 34 -4.76 -10.42 -4.47
C GLY A 34 -5.78 -9.66 -3.62
N THR A 35 -7.01 -10.17 -3.60
CA THR A 35 -8.24 -9.65 -2.98
C THR A 35 -8.78 -8.36 -3.59
N ALA A 36 -9.56 -8.48 -4.67
CA ALA A 36 -10.40 -7.38 -5.08
C ALA A 36 -11.44 -7.07 -3.99
N VAL A 37 -11.51 -5.80 -3.63
CA VAL A 37 -12.50 -4.88 -4.19
C VAL A 37 -11.83 -3.53 -4.01
N VAL A 38 -11.10 -3.10 -5.04
CA VAL A 38 -10.62 -1.73 -5.23
C VAL A 38 -9.34 -1.29 -4.48
N SER A 39 -8.21 -1.99 -4.59
CA SER A 39 -6.87 -1.44 -4.21
C SER A 39 -6.06 -1.03 -5.45
N GLU A 40 -6.77 -0.73 -6.53
CA GLU A 40 -6.36 -1.10 -7.88
C GLU A 40 -5.55 -0.07 -8.68
N ASN A 41 -4.77 0.76 -7.99
CA ASN A 41 -4.35 2.03 -8.59
C ASN A 41 -2.86 2.40 -8.38
N ILE A 42 -2.10 1.66 -7.58
CA ILE A 42 -0.94 2.27 -6.89
C ILE A 42 0.41 2.25 -7.63
N GLY A 43 0.61 1.57 -8.76
CA GLY A 43 1.98 1.59 -9.35
C GLY A 43 2.17 1.28 -10.84
N VAL A 44 1.14 1.43 -11.69
CA VAL A 44 1.34 1.52 -13.16
C VAL A 44 0.61 2.71 -13.77
N LEU A 45 -0.40 3.23 -13.06
CA LEU A 45 -1.43 4.08 -13.64
C LEU A 45 -1.45 5.51 -13.08
N GLY A 46 -0.39 5.91 -12.36
CA GLY A 46 -0.25 7.30 -11.91
C GLY A 46 -1.30 7.73 -10.89
N VAL A 47 -1.71 6.87 -9.95
CA VAL A 47 -2.56 7.35 -8.87
C VAL A 47 -1.76 8.18 -7.89
N ASN A 48 -2.17 9.43 -7.82
CA ASN A 48 -1.71 10.42 -6.87
C ASN A 48 -1.84 9.85 -5.44
N VAL A 49 -0.74 9.78 -4.70
CA VAL A 49 -0.70 9.38 -3.26
C VAL A 49 -1.76 10.14 -2.44
N LYS A 50 -2.21 11.32 -2.88
CA LYS A 50 -3.31 12.07 -2.27
C LYS A 50 -4.68 11.37 -2.34
N LYS A 51 -4.90 10.40 -3.24
CA LYS A 51 -6.17 9.69 -3.47
C LYS A 51 -6.27 8.32 -2.75
N VAL A 52 -5.30 7.92 -1.93
CA VAL A 52 -5.35 6.59 -1.26
C VAL A 52 -6.24 6.52 -0.01
N ARG A 53 -6.67 7.68 0.51
CA ARG A 53 -7.43 7.80 1.77
C ARG A 53 -8.66 6.87 1.82
N PRO A 54 -9.52 6.79 0.77
CA PRO A 54 -10.67 5.89 0.80
C PRO A 54 -10.31 4.41 0.98
N TRP A 55 -9.15 3.98 0.47
CA TRP A 55 -8.68 2.59 0.60
C TRP A 55 -8.20 2.28 2.01
N ILE A 56 -7.39 3.19 2.55
CA ILE A 56 -6.94 3.08 3.94
C ILE A 56 -8.15 3.09 4.86
N GLN A 57 -9.13 3.96 4.60
CA GLN A 57 -10.37 3.99 5.36
C GLN A 57 -11.11 2.64 5.31
N ARG A 58 -11.34 2.06 4.12
CA ARG A 58 -11.96 0.73 3.97
C ARG A 58 -11.21 -0.35 4.74
N ASP A 59 -9.87 -0.36 4.66
CA ASP A 59 -9.03 -1.35 5.33
C ASP A 59 -9.08 -1.20 6.87
N ILE A 60 -9.23 0.03 7.37
CA ILE A 60 -9.43 0.33 8.80
C ILE A 60 -10.84 -0.06 9.26
N GLU A 61 -11.87 0.19 8.46
CA GLU A 61 -13.27 -0.22 8.74
C GLU A 61 -13.42 -1.74 8.88
N GLN A 62 -12.52 -2.51 8.27
CA GLN A 62 -12.48 -3.98 8.35
C GLN A 62 -11.59 -4.52 9.49
N ALA A 63 -11.07 -3.64 10.35
CA ALA A 63 -10.20 -4.04 11.45
C ALA A 63 -10.88 -5.09 12.35
N LYS A 64 -10.14 -6.14 12.67
CA LYS A 64 -10.60 -7.14 13.66
C LYS A 64 -10.41 -6.59 15.06
N GLU A 65 -11.23 -7.08 15.98
CA GLU A 65 -11.23 -6.61 17.37
C GLU A 65 -10.69 -7.70 18.30
N CYS A 66 -9.98 -7.30 19.35
CA CYS A 66 -9.55 -8.18 20.43
C CYS A 66 -9.60 -7.44 21.78
N LYS A 67 -9.58 -8.18 22.90
CA LYS A 67 -9.51 -7.54 24.24
C LYS A 67 -8.09 -7.03 24.51
N ALA A 68 -7.97 -5.94 25.25
CA ALA A 68 -6.69 -5.36 25.66
C ALA A 68 -5.77 -6.39 26.34
N ASP A 69 -6.30 -7.20 27.26
CA ASP A 69 -5.52 -8.24 27.94
C ASP A 69 -5.00 -9.31 26.97
N ALA A 70 -5.78 -9.68 25.95
CA ALA A 70 -5.31 -10.61 24.91
C ALA A 70 -4.18 -9.98 24.09
N MET A 71 -4.30 -8.71 23.71
CA MET A 71 -3.24 -7.97 23.01
C MET A 71 -1.98 -7.86 23.85
N LEU A 72 -2.09 -7.42 25.11
CA LEU A 72 -0.95 -7.32 26.03
C LEU A 72 -0.29 -8.67 26.26
N GLN A 73 -1.07 -9.74 26.42
CA GLN A 73 -0.55 -11.09 26.56
C GLN A 73 0.23 -11.51 25.31
N ALA A 74 -0.26 -11.22 24.11
CA ALA A 74 0.44 -11.53 22.85
C ALA A 74 1.74 -10.72 22.70
N LEU A 75 1.73 -9.42 23.05
CA LEU A 75 2.94 -8.58 23.04
C LEU A 75 3.97 -9.08 24.08
N LEU A 76 3.53 -9.48 25.27
CA LEU A 76 4.42 -10.06 26.29
C LEU A 76 5.03 -11.38 25.84
N GLN A 77 4.27 -12.25 25.17
CA GLN A 77 4.82 -13.48 24.59
C GLN A 77 5.91 -13.15 23.56
N ARG A 78 5.67 -12.15 22.72
CA ARG A 78 6.67 -11.68 21.75
C ARG A 78 7.94 -11.19 22.43
N ALA A 79 7.82 -10.44 23.53
CA ALA A 79 8.92 -9.95 24.37
C ALA A 79 9.61 -11.03 25.24
N SER A 80 9.09 -12.27 25.28
CA SER A 80 9.64 -13.35 26.10
C SER A 80 10.87 -14.00 25.46
N SER A 81 11.79 -14.51 26.28
CA SER A 81 12.91 -15.33 25.82
C SER A 81 12.49 -16.74 25.36
N THR A 82 11.25 -17.17 25.64
CA THR A 82 10.69 -18.48 25.24
C THR A 82 9.27 -18.35 24.66
N PRO A 83 9.11 -17.71 23.49
CA PRO A 83 7.81 -17.33 22.91
C PRO A 83 6.89 -18.51 22.55
N GLU A 84 7.41 -19.74 22.45
CA GLU A 84 6.65 -20.94 22.04
C GLU A 84 5.82 -21.58 23.16
N THR A 85 5.97 -21.13 24.41
CA THR A 85 5.14 -21.62 25.53
C THR A 85 3.97 -20.67 25.76
N ARG A 86 2.72 -21.11 25.55
CA ARG A 86 1.54 -20.36 26.05
C ARG A 86 1.68 -20.23 27.56
N GLN A 87 2.05 -19.04 28.04
CA GLN A 87 2.11 -18.73 29.47
C GLN A 87 0.90 -17.85 29.81
N PRO A 88 -0.27 -18.46 30.11
CA PRO A 88 -1.50 -17.70 30.38
C PRO A 88 -1.39 -16.78 31.61
N GLU A 89 -0.42 -17.03 32.48
CA GLU A 89 -0.17 -16.22 33.69
C GLU A 89 0.82 -15.07 33.48
N LEU A 90 1.46 -14.96 32.30
CA LEU A 90 2.54 -14.00 32.09
C LEU A 90 2.05 -12.55 32.26
N LEU A 91 0.87 -12.23 31.71
CA LEU A 91 0.24 -10.93 31.94
C LEU A 91 0.05 -10.65 33.43
N GLN A 92 -0.48 -11.61 34.18
CA GLN A 92 -0.72 -11.43 35.62
C GLN A 92 0.58 -11.24 36.41
N LYS A 93 1.66 -11.95 36.03
CA LYS A 93 2.99 -11.78 36.62
C LYS A 93 3.54 -10.37 36.35
N CYS A 94 3.45 -9.90 35.10
CA CYS A 94 3.88 -8.55 34.73
C CYS A 94 3.05 -7.46 35.42
N LEU A 95 1.72 -7.61 35.49
CA LEU A 95 0.83 -6.68 36.20
C LEU A 95 1.21 -6.53 37.68
N LYS A 96 1.57 -7.63 38.35
CA LYS A 96 2.06 -7.59 39.73
C LYS A 96 3.44 -6.91 39.83
N ALA A 97 4.33 -7.21 38.88
CA ALA A 97 5.70 -6.72 38.89
C ALA A 97 5.82 -5.21 38.68
N VAL A 98 4.90 -4.59 37.92
CA VAL A 98 4.90 -3.14 37.68
C VAL A 98 4.24 -2.31 38.79
N LEU A 99 3.52 -2.94 39.74
CA LEU A 99 2.83 -2.21 40.82
C LEU A 99 3.74 -1.29 41.65
N PRO A 100 4.97 -1.66 42.01
CA PRO A 100 5.86 -0.76 42.74
C PRO A 100 6.16 0.53 41.96
N VAL A 101 6.27 0.46 40.62
CA VAL A 101 6.42 1.65 39.77
C VAL A 101 5.13 2.46 39.75
N CYS A 102 3.96 1.83 39.58
CA CYS A 102 2.66 2.51 39.61
C CYS A 102 2.41 3.26 40.92
N ASN A 103 2.90 2.73 42.04
CA ASN A 103 2.71 3.29 43.38
C ASN A 103 3.86 4.19 43.86
N GLY A 104 4.79 4.56 42.97
CA GLY A 104 5.86 5.51 43.31
C GLY A 104 6.91 4.96 44.28
N GLN A 105 7.20 3.65 44.24
CA GLN A 105 8.08 2.95 45.20
C GLN A 105 9.46 2.59 44.63
N VAL A 106 9.71 2.94 43.37
CA VAL A 106 10.93 2.59 42.61
C VAL A 106 11.70 3.84 42.19
N SER A 107 13.03 3.74 42.18
CA SER A 107 13.93 4.74 41.62
C SER A 107 14.90 4.10 40.63
N ALA A 108 15.14 4.76 39.51
CA ALA A 108 16.18 4.44 38.53
C ALA A 108 17.22 5.57 38.52
N GLY A 109 18.31 5.39 39.28
CA GLY A 109 19.24 6.48 39.58
C GLY A 109 18.52 7.64 40.29
N ASP A 110 18.60 8.84 39.72
CA ASP A 110 17.93 10.05 40.25
C ASP A 110 16.45 10.16 39.83
N ILE A 111 15.95 9.25 39.00
CA ILE A 111 14.59 9.28 38.46
C ILE A 111 13.69 8.48 39.39
N HIS A 112 12.71 9.14 40.02
CA HIS A 112 11.78 8.51 40.94
C HIS A 112 10.41 8.27 40.28
N SER A 113 9.84 7.07 40.47
CA SER A 113 8.57 6.66 39.84
C SER A 113 7.35 7.50 40.23
N SER A 114 7.36 8.20 41.37
CA SER A 114 6.32 9.19 41.72
C SER A 114 6.24 10.38 40.73
N GLY A 115 7.26 10.57 39.90
CA GLY A 115 7.24 11.50 38.78
C GLY A 115 6.16 11.16 37.75
N VAL A 116 5.81 9.88 37.58
CA VAL A 116 4.70 9.45 36.72
C VAL A 116 3.38 10.04 37.21
N GLU A 117 3.06 9.87 38.50
CA GLU A 117 1.83 10.43 39.08
C GLU A 117 1.81 11.96 38.96
N THR A 118 2.95 12.60 39.19
CA THR A 118 3.11 14.06 39.07
C THR A 118 2.83 14.55 37.65
N ALA A 119 3.35 13.86 36.64
CA ALA A 119 3.13 14.15 35.24
C ALA A 119 1.67 13.90 34.82
N LEU A 120 1.06 12.79 35.25
CA LEU A 120 -0.36 12.51 34.98
C LEU A 120 -1.31 13.50 35.67
N LYS A 121 -0.97 14.02 36.86
CA LYS A 121 -1.69 15.15 37.48
C LYS A 121 -1.63 16.43 36.66
N LYS A 122 -0.56 16.65 35.89
CA LYS A 122 -0.49 17.76 34.91
C LYS A 122 -1.35 17.45 33.68
N TYR A 123 -1.35 16.20 33.21
CA TYR A 123 -2.11 15.73 32.04
C TYR A 123 -3.62 15.99 32.18
N VAL A 124 -4.21 15.66 33.33
CA VAL A 124 -5.67 15.76 33.55
C VAL A 124 -6.18 17.20 33.67
N ARG A 125 -5.29 18.20 33.70
CA ARG A 125 -5.68 19.61 33.78
C ARG A 125 -6.46 20.02 32.53
N PRO A 126 -7.53 20.83 32.67
CA PRO A 126 -8.24 21.37 31.52
C PRO A 126 -7.30 22.12 30.58
N GLY A 127 -7.46 21.95 29.26
CA GLY A 127 -6.57 22.54 28.28
C GLY A 127 -6.92 22.12 26.85
N VAL A 128 -6.09 22.54 25.91
CA VAL A 128 -6.11 22.05 24.53
C VAL A 128 -5.31 20.75 24.40
N GLU A 129 -5.38 20.12 23.23
CA GLU A 129 -4.69 18.86 22.92
C GLU A 129 -3.17 18.96 23.04
N ASN A 130 -2.54 20.00 22.47
CA ASN A 130 -1.08 20.18 22.55
C ASN A 130 -0.54 20.24 24.00
N ASN A 131 -1.39 20.61 24.97
CA ASN A 131 -0.99 20.64 26.38
C ASN A 131 -0.90 19.23 27.00
N LEU A 132 -1.40 18.20 26.31
CA LEU A 132 -1.36 16.79 26.72
C LEU A 132 0.00 16.15 26.45
N TYR A 133 0.73 16.62 25.44
CA TYR A 133 1.94 15.97 24.91
C TYR A 133 3.07 15.95 25.93
N ALA A 134 3.49 17.11 26.43
CA ALA A 134 4.57 17.22 27.39
C ALA A 134 4.36 16.37 28.67
N PRO A 135 3.22 16.43 29.38
CA PRO A 135 3.01 15.58 30.56
C PRO A 135 2.91 14.09 30.21
N PHE A 136 2.39 13.72 29.04
CA PHE A 136 2.38 12.32 28.61
C PHE A 136 3.80 11.80 28.31
N ILE A 137 4.62 12.60 27.62
CA ILE A 137 6.03 12.29 27.33
C ILE A 137 6.82 12.14 28.64
N GLU A 138 6.63 13.07 29.58
CA GLU A 138 7.25 13.03 30.92
C GLU A 138 6.88 11.74 31.66
N ALA A 139 5.58 11.42 31.75
CA ALA A 139 5.10 10.20 32.40
C ALA A 139 5.67 8.94 31.74
N THR A 140 5.65 8.87 30.41
CA THR A 140 6.09 7.70 29.63
C THR A 140 7.59 7.48 29.75
N ASN A 141 8.40 8.53 29.63
CA ASN A 141 9.86 8.40 29.70
C ASN A 141 10.31 8.07 31.14
N ILE A 142 9.69 8.66 32.18
CA ILE A 142 9.95 8.27 33.58
C ILE A 142 9.58 6.80 33.81
N ALA A 143 8.42 6.36 33.28
CA ALA A 143 8.01 4.97 33.35
C ALA A 143 9.04 4.04 32.69
N LEU A 144 9.47 4.32 31.47
CA LEU A 144 10.47 3.51 30.75
C LEU A 144 11.78 3.37 31.55
N ALA A 145 12.27 4.45 32.15
CA ALA A 145 13.45 4.38 33.02
C ALA A 145 13.23 3.50 34.26
N CYS A 146 12.06 3.59 34.91
CA CYS A 146 11.76 2.80 36.10
C CYS A 146 11.44 1.32 35.80
N LEU A 147 11.04 0.99 34.57
CA LEU A 147 10.70 -0.37 34.13
C LEU A 147 11.94 -1.19 33.69
N GLU A 148 13.07 -0.53 33.48
CA GLU A 148 14.29 -1.14 32.94
C GLU A 148 14.79 -2.30 33.81
N ASP A 149 14.84 -2.08 35.13
CA ASP A 149 15.35 -3.04 36.12
C ASP A 149 14.32 -4.08 36.58
N ILE A 150 13.07 -3.99 36.11
CA ILE A 150 12.04 -4.97 36.49
C ILE A 150 12.32 -6.32 35.84
N LYS A 151 12.54 -7.33 36.69
CA LYS A 151 12.76 -8.72 36.28
C LYS A 151 11.50 -9.54 36.51
N VAL A 152 10.98 -10.09 35.42
CA VAL A 152 9.93 -11.11 35.44
C VAL A 152 10.52 -12.36 34.80
N ASP A 153 10.24 -13.53 35.39
CA ASP A 153 10.69 -14.80 34.85
C ASP A 153 10.33 -14.94 33.35
N ARG A 154 11.29 -15.39 32.53
CA ARG A 154 11.19 -15.56 31.07
C ARG A 154 11.00 -14.30 30.23
N MET A 155 11.05 -13.11 30.81
CA MET A 155 11.07 -11.86 30.04
C MET A 155 12.51 -11.50 29.65
N ARG A 156 12.71 -11.02 28.43
CA ARG A 156 14.02 -10.48 28.02
C ARG A 156 14.39 -9.25 28.85
N ALA A 157 15.70 -8.97 28.92
CA ALA A 157 16.16 -7.66 29.34
C ALA A 157 15.87 -6.61 28.24
N PRO A 158 15.79 -5.32 28.59
CA PRO A 158 15.76 -4.23 27.61
C PRO A 158 16.89 -4.34 26.59
N VAL A 159 16.59 -4.04 25.32
CA VAL A 159 17.54 -4.20 24.20
C VAL A 159 18.26 -2.87 23.95
N PRO A 160 19.60 -2.77 24.16
CA PRO A 160 20.31 -1.50 24.04
C PRO A 160 20.18 -0.84 22.66
N ALA A 161 20.13 -1.64 21.59
CA ALA A 161 19.98 -1.14 20.22
C ALA A 161 18.63 -0.44 19.96
N VAL A 162 17.63 -0.68 20.81
CA VAL A 162 16.27 -0.17 20.66
C VAL A 162 15.88 0.73 21.83
N ASP A 163 16.83 1.20 22.68
CA ASP A 163 16.57 2.02 23.87
C ASP A 163 15.49 3.07 23.61
N MET A 164 14.26 2.75 24.00
CA MET A 164 13.07 3.36 23.42
C MET A 164 12.78 4.66 24.15
N ILE A 165 12.47 5.72 23.40
CA ILE A 165 12.05 7.00 23.97
C ILE A 165 10.78 7.52 23.29
N CYS A 166 9.92 8.17 24.08
CA CYS A 166 8.78 8.92 23.58
C CYS A 166 9.22 10.35 23.25
N GLN A 167 8.89 10.81 22.05
CA GLN A 167 9.26 12.13 21.56
C GLN A 167 8.10 12.81 20.83
N GLN A 168 7.94 14.12 21.06
CA GLN A 168 7.04 14.96 20.28
C GLN A 168 7.57 15.15 18.86
N ASN A 169 6.68 15.03 17.88
CA ASN A 169 6.97 15.32 16.50
C ASN A 169 6.16 16.54 16.01
N ASP A 170 6.78 17.71 16.05
CA ASP A 170 6.17 18.96 15.58
C ASP A 170 6.60 19.35 14.14
N MET A 171 7.07 18.36 13.36
CA MET A 171 7.57 18.53 11.99
C MET A 171 6.91 17.51 11.04
N PRO A 172 6.56 17.88 9.79
CA PRO A 172 6.18 16.90 8.80
C PRO A 172 7.33 15.94 8.51
N MET A 173 7.05 14.65 8.62
CA MET A 173 7.91 13.57 8.14
C MET A 173 7.58 13.28 6.68
N TYR A 174 8.60 12.94 5.90
CA TYR A 174 8.46 12.77 4.46
C TYR A 174 8.81 11.36 4.00
N GLN A 175 8.07 10.87 3.01
CA GLN A 175 8.38 9.60 2.36
C GLN A 175 8.25 9.73 0.84
N ASN A 176 9.18 9.10 0.13
CA ASN A 176 9.18 9.06 -1.33
C ASN A 176 8.50 7.77 -1.80
N HIS A 177 7.54 7.94 -2.70
CA HIS A 177 6.76 6.91 -3.37
C HIS A 177 7.03 7.04 -4.87
N GLN A 178 8.17 6.51 -5.30
CA GLN A 178 8.68 6.65 -6.66
C GLN A 178 8.80 8.13 -7.08
N THR A 179 7.83 8.66 -7.83
CA THR A 179 7.82 10.06 -8.31
C THR A 179 7.09 11.04 -7.39
N VAL A 180 6.41 10.56 -6.35
CA VAL A 180 5.59 11.39 -5.46
C VAL A 180 6.17 11.41 -4.05
N LYS A 181 6.21 12.58 -3.43
CA LYS A 181 6.61 12.74 -2.02
C LYS A 181 5.38 13.00 -1.16
N SER A 182 5.17 12.19 -0.13
CA SER A 182 4.14 12.41 0.90
C SER A 182 4.73 13.17 2.08
N ALA A 183 3.85 13.85 2.83
CA ALA A 183 4.18 14.50 4.09
C ALA A 183 3.08 14.17 5.11
N ARG A 184 3.48 13.65 6.28
CA ARG A 184 2.56 13.38 7.39
C ARG A 184 3.20 13.82 8.71
N LYS A 185 2.38 14.08 9.72
CA LYS A 185 2.85 14.60 11.00
C LYS A 185 2.13 13.88 12.15
N PRO A 186 2.63 12.72 12.60
CA PRO A 186 2.19 12.14 13.86
C PRO A 186 2.45 13.11 15.02
N ASP A 187 1.60 13.10 16.04
CA ASP A 187 1.80 13.94 17.23
C ASP A 187 3.06 13.52 18.01
N LEU A 188 3.12 12.25 18.42
CA LEU A 188 4.27 11.66 19.10
C LEU A 188 4.74 10.40 18.37
N VAL A 189 6.00 10.02 18.64
CA VAL A 189 6.60 8.81 18.11
C VAL A 189 7.42 8.10 19.19
N PHE A 190 7.43 6.76 19.14
CA PHE A 190 8.46 5.95 19.76
C PHE A 190 9.59 5.71 18.76
N LEU A 191 10.82 5.87 19.20
CA LEU A 191 12.03 5.64 18.41
C LEU A 191 13.22 5.25 19.31
N PRO A 192 14.27 4.64 18.76
CA PRO A 192 15.51 4.42 19.50
C PRO A 192 16.15 5.76 19.91
N LEU A 193 16.75 5.83 21.10
CA LEU A 193 17.38 7.03 21.67
C LEU A 193 18.43 7.62 20.72
N ASN A 194 19.22 6.78 20.05
CA ASN A 194 20.22 7.24 19.08
C ASN A 194 19.59 8.00 17.91
N SER A 195 18.49 7.49 17.35
CA SER A 195 17.72 8.18 16.30
C SER A 195 17.08 9.46 16.82
N ALA A 196 16.66 9.49 18.10
CA ALA A 196 16.07 10.66 18.73
C ALA A 196 17.09 11.80 18.92
N CYS A 197 18.32 11.48 19.29
CA CYS A 197 19.36 12.47 19.53
C CYS A 197 20.02 13.00 18.25
N THR A 198 20.08 12.20 17.18
CA THR A 198 20.82 12.52 15.94
C THR A 198 20.52 13.94 15.41
N PRO A 199 19.25 14.37 15.25
CA PRO A 199 18.94 15.71 14.76
C PRO A 199 19.54 16.84 15.63
N PHE A 200 19.59 16.67 16.96
CA PHE A 200 20.05 17.69 17.90
C PHE A 200 21.59 17.76 18.01
N GLU A 201 22.29 16.72 17.57
CA GLU A 201 23.76 16.69 17.53
C GLU A 201 24.29 17.41 16.28
N ASP A 202 23.63 17.24 15.14
CA ASP A 202 24.01 17.85 13.86
C ASP A 202 23.88 19.39 13.88
N GLU A 203 22.91 19.94 14.62
CA GLU A 203 22.67 21.39 14.74
C GLU A 203 23.80 22.14 15.48
N LYS A 204 24.55 21.47 16.36
CA LYS A 204 25.59 22.11 17.18
C LYS A 204 26.94 22.29 16.48
N GLY A 205 27.10 21.86 15.23
CA GLY A 205 28.27 22.15 14.38
C GLY A 205 29.64 21.79 14.98
N GLY A 206 29.74 20.90 15.98
CA GLY A 206 30.94 20.77 16.81
C GLY A 206 31.24 19.34 17.25
N LYS A 207 32.54 19.00 17.22
CA LYS A 207 33.22 17.76 17.68
C LYS A 207 32.33 16.81 18.48
N LYS A 208 32.21 15.54 18.02
CA LYS A 208 31.69 14.39 18.79
C LYS A 208 32.43 14.26 20.12
N GLY A 209 32.01 15.00 21.14
CA GLY A 209 32.45 14.78 22.52
C GLY A 209 31.85 13.47 23.00
N LYS A 210 32.65 12.60 23.62
CA LYS A 210 32.16 11.41 24.33
C LYS A 210 31.38 11.88 25.57
N GLN A 211 30.11 12.23 25.41
CA GLN A 211 29.20 12.33 26.54
C GLN A 211 28.84 10.89 26.97
N LYS A 212 28.71 10.64 28.27
CA LYS A 212 28.26 9.32 28.77
C LYS A 212 26.80 9.10 28.35
N ASP A 213 26.46 7.87 27.96
CA ASP A 213 25.13 7.51 27.45
C ASP A 213 24.01 7.88 28.44
N ASP A 214 24.26 7.76 29.75
CA ASP A 214 23.30 8.12 30.81
C ASP A 214 23.00 9.62 30.87
N GLU A 215 24.01 10.48 30.70
CA GLU A 215 23.81 11.93 30.69
C GLU A 215 23.06 12.38 29.43
N LYS A 216 23.39 11.75 28.29
CA LYS A 216 22.72 11.97 27.01
C LYS A 216 21.23 11.59 27.10
N ARG A 217 20.92 10.42 27.67
CA ARG A 217 19.55 9.95 27.92
C ARG A 217 18.79 10.88 28.85
N LYS A 218 19.36 11.25 30.00
CA LYS A 218 18.75 12.20 30.95
C LYS A 218 18.44 13.55 30.31
N ALA A 219 19.40 14.13 29.56
CA ALA A 219 19.20 15.40 28.86
C ALA A 219 18.06 15.32 27.83
N HIS A 220 17.97 14.20 27.11
CA HIS A 220 16.93 14.00 26.10
C HIS A 220 15.55 13.85 26.73
N MET A 221 15.42 13.02 27.77
CA MET A 221 14.16 12.75 28.47
C MET A 221 13.48 14.01 29.03
N VAL A 222 14.27 14.95 29.55
CA VAL A 222 13.73 16.12 30.29
C VAL A 222 13.46 17.31 29.36
N LYS A 223 14.31 17.54 28.35
CA LYS A 223 14.24 18.75 27.52
C LYS A 223 13.98 18.46 26.05
N ASN A 224 14.78 17.61 25.42
CA ASN A 224 14.77 17.49 23.95
C ASN A 224 13.57 16.69 23.44
N ALA A 225 13.10 15.69 24.20
CA ALA A 225 11.93 14.88 23.83
C ALA A 225 10.64 15.70 23.68
N MET A 226 10.56 16.87 24.34
CA MET A 226 9.44 17.81 24.26
C MET A 226 9.72 19.00 23.32
N ALA A 227 10.95 19.09 22.81
CA ALA A 227 11.34 20.16 21.90
C ALA A 227 11.00 19.78 20.46
N LYS A 228 10.73 20.79 19.63
CA LYS A 228 10.62 20.60 18.19
C LYS A 228 11.97 20.07 17.66
N PRO A 229 11.99 18.92 16.96
CA PRO A 229 13.21 18.42 16.34
C PRO A 229 13.76 19.43 15.32
N PRO A 230 15.08 19.65 15.26
CA PRO A 230 15.69 20.60 14.32
C PRO A 230 15.66 20.12 12.86
N ALA A 231 15.52 18.81 12.65
CA ALA A 231 15.35 18.19 11.33
C ALA A 231 14.19 17.17 11.35
N PRO A 232 13.54 16.89 10.21
CA PRO A 232 12.47 15.90 10.14
C PRO A 232 12.96 14.51 10.54
N LEU A 233 12.17 13.81 11.36
CA LEU A 233 12.48 12.42 11.73
C LEU A 233 12.24 11.49 10.53
N PRO A 234 13.10 10.48 10.31
CA PRO A 234 12.93 9.54 9.20
C PRO A 234 11.98 8.39 9.58
N TRP A 235 11.03 8.06 8.69
CA TRP A 235 10.07 6.96 8.91
C TRP A 235 10.71 5.61 9.21
N LYS A 236 11.88 5.33 8.63
CA LYS A 236 12.61 4.07 8.84
C LYS A 236 13.00 3.82 10.30
N ASP A 237 13.16 4.88 11.09
CA ASP A 237 13.63 4.81 12.48
C ASP A 237 12.47 4.74 13.49
N VAL A 238 11.26 5.12 13.08
CA VAL A 238 10.06 5.11 13.95
C VAL A 238 9.66 3.68 14.29
N LEU A 239 9.44 3.41 15.57
CA LEU A 239 8.96 2.13 16.11
C LEU A 239 7.42 2.10 16.16
N ALA A 240 6.81 3.20 16.61
CA ALA A 240 5.37 3.39 16.68
C ALA A 240 5.01 4.87 16.59
N CYS A 241 3.85 5.17 16.01
CA CYS A 241 3.23 6.49 16.09
C CYS A 241 2.20 6.52 17.22
N ILE A 242 2.03 7.69 17.85
CA ILE A 242 0.96 7.95 18.81
C ILE A 242 0.21 9.20 18.35
N GLU A 243 -1.07 9.05 18.06
CA GLU A 243 -1.94 10.15 17.65
C GLU A 243 -2.91 10.50 18.79
N PHE A 244 -3.02 11.78 19.12
CA PHE A 244 -3.87 12.27 20.20
C PHE A 244 -5.13 12.93 19.64
N LYS A 245 -6.25 12.78 20.36
CA LYS A 245 -7.42 13.64 20.23
C LYS A 245 -7.95 14.03 21.61
N ARG A 246 -8.37 15.29 21.78
CA ARG A 246 -9.05 15.74 23.01
C ARG A 246 -10.54 16.00 22.76
N LYS A 247 -11.41 15.09 23.21
CA LYS A 247 -12.88 15.16 23.05
C LYS A 247 -13.58 15.69 24.30
N THR A 248 -13.00 15.54 25.49
CA THR A 248 -13.57 16.06 26.73
C THR A 248 -13.67 17.58 26.68
N ASP A 249 -14.86 18.11 27.00
CA ASP A 249 -15.14 19.56 27.03
C ASP A 249 -14.01 20.29 27.77
N ARG A 250 -13.54 21.43 27.22
CA ARG A 250 -12.48 22.27 27.80
C ARG A 250 -12.76 22.69 29.25
N LYS A 251 -13.99 22.47 29.75
CA LYS A 251 -14.47 22.75 31.10
C LYS A 251 -14.60 21.52 32.03
N LYS A 252 -14.54 20.27 31.54
CA LYS A 252 -14.63 19.05 32.36
C LYS A 252 -13.24 18.43 32.53
N SER A 253 -12.91 18.01 33.75
CA SER A 253 -11.62 17.37 34.05
C SER A 253 -11.70 15.86 33.86
N ILE A 254 -10.68 15.31 33.21
CA ILE A 254 -10.35 13.87 33.25
C ILE A 254 -10.15 13.46 34.72
N LYS A 255 -10.51 12.22 35.08
CA LYS A 255 -10.32 11.73 36.45
C LYS A 255 -8.82 11.71 36.80
N PRO A 256 -8.41 12.25 37.97
CA PRO A 256 -7.01 12.25 38.37
C PRO A 256 -6.48 10.84 38.67
N PRO A 257 -5.16 10.63 38.69
CA PRO A 257 -4.54 9.37 39.09
C PRO A 257 -5.06 8.86 40.44
N GLN A 258 -5.07 7.54 40.61
CA GLN A 258 -5.46 6.90 41.88
C GLN A 258 -4.38 7.11 42.94
N SER A 259 -4.77 7.15 44.21
CA SER A 259 -3.81 7.24 45.33
C SER A 259 -2.98 5.97 45.50
N SER A 260 -3.50 4.82 45.04
CA SER A 260 -2.78 3.56 44.96
C SER A 260 -3.43 2.63 43.94
N TYR A 261 -2.60 1.90 43.21
CA TYR A 261 -2.99 0.95 42.18
C TYR A 261 -2.89 -0.50 42.68
N LYS A 262 -3.85 -1.32 42.26
CA LYS A 262 -3.89 -2.77 42.48
C LYS A 262 -4.15 -3.47 41.15
N VAL A 263 -3.82 -4.75 41.06
CA VAL A 263 -4.23 -5.55 39.91
C VAL A 263 -5.70 -5.91 40.06
N ASN A 264 -6.52 -5.41 39.15
CA ASN A 264 -7.95 -5.72 39.05
C ASN A 264 -8.24 -6.38 37.70
N ASP A 265 -9.38 -7.09 37.64
CA ASP A 265 -9.91 -7.60 36.38
C ASP A 265 -10.07 -6.47 35.37
N TYR A 266 -9.79 -6.78 34.10
CA TYR A 266 -9.91 -5.79 33.04
C TYR A 266 -11.37 -5.40 32.85
N VAL A 267 -11.63 -4.10 32.95
CA VAL A 267 -12.93 -3.52 32.62
C VAL A 267 -12.74 -2.66 31.37
N PRO A 268 -13.34 -3.05 30.23
CA PRO A 268 -13.25 -2.25 29.03
C PRO A 268 -13.79 -0.83 29.25
N THR A 269 -13.03 0.17 28.80
CA THR A 269 -13.46 1.56 28.78
C THR A 269 -14.52 1.78 27.71
N LYS A 270 -15.35 2.84 27.83
CA LYS A 270 -16.29 3.23 26.76
C LYS A 270 -15.77 4.45 25.99
N PRO A 271 -15.79 4.47 24.64
CA PRO A 271 -16.15 3.34 23.78
C PRO A 271 -15.11 2.22 23.90
N GLU A 272 -15.55 0.97 23.74
CA GLU A 272 -14.67 -0.19 23.89
C GLU A 272 -13.67 -0.26 22.73
N TYR A 273 -14.17 -0.09 21.50
CA TYR A 273 -13.42 -0.02 20.26
C TYR A 273 -13.62 1.34 19.60
N LEU A 274 -12.69 1.77 18.76
CA LEU A 274 -12.82 3.02 18.01
C LEU A 274 -13.52 2.75 16.67
N PRO A 275 -14.75 3.26 16.46
CA PRO A 275 -15.34 3.25 15.14
C PRO A 275 -14.66 4.30 14.25
N VAL A 276 -14.74 4.10 12.95
CA VAL A 276 -14.37 5.13 11.97
C VAL A 276 -15.50 6.15 11.89
N ASP A 277 -15.24 7.41 12.22
CA ASP A 277 -16.27 8.46 12.09
C ASP A 277 -16.52 8.73 10.59
N HIS A 278 -17.67 8.31 10.07
CA HIS A 278 -18.10 8.68 8.72
C HIS A 278 -18.55 10.15 8.70
N LEU A 279 -18.00 10.95 7.78
CA LEU A 279 -18.62 12.23 7.43
C LEU A 279 -20.06 11.93 6.97
N LYS A 280 -21.06 12.50 7.66
CA LYS A 280 -22.47 12.25 7.33
C LYS A 280 -22.74 12.72 5.90
N ALA A 281 -23.33 11.85 5.07
CA ALA A 281 -23.71 12.16 3.69
C ALA A 281 -24.72 13.32 3.55
N GLU A 282 -25.32 13.77 4.66
CA GLU A 282 -26.30 14.86 4.69
C GLU A 282 -25.68 16.26 4.46
N ASP A 283 -24.36 16.42 4.56
CA ASP A 283 -23.68 17.70 4.32
C ASP A 283 -23.37 17.97 2.82
N PHE A 284 -23.70 17.02 1.93
CA PHE A 284 -23.60 17.16 0.47
C PHE A 284 -24.95 16.95 -0.21
N ALA A 285 -26.02 17.54 0.33
CA ALA A 285 -27.20 17.78 -0.50
C ALA A 285 -26.76 18.69 -1.67
N PRO A 286 -26.95 18.30 -2.95
CA PRO A 286 -26.86 19.24 -4.04
C PRO A 286 -27.87 20.34 -3.72
N GLY A 287 -27.43 21.60 -3.64
CA GLY A 287 -28.35 22.74 -3.68
C GLY A 287 -29.29 22.57 -4.88
N PRO A 288 -30.55 23.00 -4.80
CA PRO A 288 -31.56 22.68 -5.81
C PRO A 288 -31.08 23.21 -7.16
N SER A 289 -30.59 22.29 -8.00
CA SER A 289 -30.24 22.58 -9.37
C SER A 289 -31.57 22.78 -10.10
N GLN A 290 -31.75 23.96 -10.68
CA GLN A 290 -32.91 24.33 -11.47
C GLN A 290 -33.15 23.24 -12.52
N ALA A 291 -34.24 22.50 -12.33
CA ALA A 291 -34.67 21.48 -13.27
C ALA A 291 -35.02 22.17 -14.60
N ALA A 292 -34.35 21.72 -15.67
CA ALA A 292 -34.76 22.00 -17.03
C ALA A 292 -36.16 21.42 -17.25
N THR A 293 -37.09 22.30 -17.57
CA THR A 293 -38.50 22.02 -17.85
C THR A 293 -38.61 21.20 -19.12
N GLN A 294 -39.17 19.98 -19.03
CA GLN A 294 -39.80 19.28 -20.15
C GLN A 294 -41.32 19.36 -19.94
N PRO A 295 -42.12 19.72 -20.97
CA PRO A 295 -43.55 19.97 -20.81
C PRO A 295 -44.34 18.66 -20.73
N ALA A 296 -45.26 18.58 -19.77
CA ALA A 296 -46.32 17.57 -19.75
C ALA A 296 -47.68 18.25 -20.04
N PRO A 297 -48.63 17.54 -20.68
CA PRO A 297 -49.80 18.13 -21.29
C PRO A 297 -50.92 18.46 -20.30
N ASP A 298 -51.78 19.36 -20.77
CA ASP A 298 -52.95 19.94 -20.11
C ASP A 298 -53.86 18.93 -19.41
N THR A 299 -54.32 19.28 -18.21
CA THR A 299 -55.73 19.12 -17.83
C THR A 299 -56.07 20.04 -16.66
N ALA A 300 -57.22 20.70 -16.82
CA ALA A 300 -57.67 21.84 -16.05
C ALA A 300 -58.26 21.49 -14.67
N ILE A 301 -58.34 22.49 -13.77
CA ILE A 301 -59.58 23.09 -13.22
C ILE A 301 -59.33 23.80 -11.87
N VAL A 302 -59.39 25.14 -11.93
CA VAL A 302 -60.21 26.09 -11.13
C VAL A 302 -59.91 26.44 -9.65
N SER A 303 -59.64 27.75 -9.48
CA SER A 303 -59.98 28.69 -8.37
C SER A 303 -59.28 28.48 -7.02
N SER A 304 -58.96 29.46 -6.18
CA SER A 304 -59.20 30.91 -6.01
C SER A 304 -58.23 31.30 -4.87
N GLY A 305 -57.70 32.50 -4.62
CA GLY A 305 -58.06 33.87 -4.88
C GLY A 305 -57.42 34.70 -3.74
N LEU A 306 -57.28 36.02 -3.95
CA LEU A 306 -57.01 37.09 -2.96
C LEU A 306 -55.52 37.34 -2.60
N THR A 307 -54.85 38.32 -3.22
CA THR A 307 -54.81 39.79 -2.94
C THR A 307 -54.14 40.14 -1.61
N ALA A 308 -53.32 41.18 -1.43
CA ALA A 308 -52.67 42.19 -2.27
C ALA A 308 -51.81 43.06 -1.33
N ALA A 309 -50.78 43.72 -1.90
CA ALA A 309 -50.32 45.08 -1.57
C ALA A 309 -49.72 45.35 -0.15
N GLN A 310 -48.78 46.26 0.10
CA GLN A 310 -47.96 47.21 -0.66
C GLN A 310 -47.01 47.89 0.37
N ALA A 311 -45.87 48.40 -0.10
CA ALA A 311 -45.25 49.72 0.19
C ALA A 311 -45.21 50.27 1.65
N SER A 312 -44.22 51.00 2.16
CA SER A 312 -42.96 51.57 1.67
C SER A 312 -42.35 52.47 2.77
N LYS A 313 -41.01 52.66 2.73
CA LYS A 313 -40.23 53.90 2.97
C LYS A 313 -40.06 54.56 4.36
N GLY A 314 -38.79 54.94 4.60
CA GLY A 314 -38.32 56.09 5.40
C GLY A 314 -37.74 55.70 6.77
N GLY A 315 -36.60 56.17 7.28
CA GLY A 315 -35.60 57.17 6.86
C GLY A 315 -34.77 57.60 8.09
N SER A 316 -33.47 57.87 7.87
CA SER A 316 -32.55 58.74 8.66
C SER A 316 -32.12 58.44 10.11
N SER A 317 -30.78 58.26 10.20
CA SER A 317 -29.77 58.50 11.25
C SER A 317 -30.08 59.22 12.59
N SER A 318 -29.47 58.72 13.68
CA SER A 318 -28.57 59.51 14.55
C SER A 318 -27.68 58.61 15.46
N LYS A 319 -26.44 59.03 15.69
CA LYS A 319 -25.41 58.37 16.51
C LYS A 319 -25.57 58.71 18.00
N ARG A 320 -25.42 57.72 18.90
CA ARG A 320 -24.77 57.87 20.22
C ARG A 320 -24.01 56.59 20.61
N LYS A 321 -22.73 56.73 20.96
CA LYS A 321 -21.88 55.72 21.59
C LYS A 321 -22.02 55.83 23.11
N ALA A 322 -22.16 54.70 23.81
CA ALA A 322 -21.25 54.27 24.89
C ALA A 322 -21.74 52.99 25.60
N ALA A 323 -20.75 52.17 25.98
CA ALA A 323 -20.72 51.15 27.03
C ALA A 323 -21.29 49.74 26.76
N ASP A 324 -20.36 48.85 26.42
CA ASP A 324 -20.12 47.52 27.00
C ASP A 324 -21.30 46.76 27.63
N THR A 325 -21.73 45.70 26.94
CA THR A 325 -21.76 44.31 27.44
C THR A 325 -22.18 43.41 26.27
N LEU A 326 -21.22 42.76 25.61
CA LEU A 326 -21.53 41.69 24.64
C LEU A 326 -20.98 40.37 25.19
N GLN A 327 -21.89 39.61 25.79
CA GLN A 327 -21.76 38.17 25.93
C GLN A 327 -21.60 37.58 24.52
N SER A 328 -20.36 37.21 24.17
CA SER A 328 -20.11 36.44 22.97
C SER A 328 -20.42 34.97 23.26
N ALA A 329 -21.49 34.48 22.63
CA ALA A 329 -21.81 33.06 22.56
C ALA A 329 -20.63 32.29 21.94
N PRO A 330 -20.35 31.05 22.38
CA PRO A 330 -19.17 30.31 21.95
C PRO A 330 -19.30 29.91 20.47
N LYS A 331 -18.31 30.31 19.66
CA LYS A 331 -18.12 29.76 18.31
C LYS A 331 -17.92 28.25 18.42
N LYS A 332 -18.89 27.45 17.94
CA LYS A 332 -18.67 26.04 17.60
C LYS A 332 -17.51 25.99 16.59
N SER A 333 -16.47 25.21 16.89
CA SER A 333 -15.39 24.93 15.96
C SER A 333 -15.95 24.20 14.75
N ARG A 334 -15.83 24.80 13.56
CA ARG A 334 -15.98 24.10 12.29
C ARG A 334 -14.86 23.05 12.22
N ILE A 335 -15.23 21.78 12.16
CA ILE A 335 -14.31 20.70 11.75
C ILE A 335 -14.00 20.96 10.27
N ASP A 336 -12.73 20.91 9.90
CA ASP A 336 -12.30 21.02 8.51
C ASP A 336 -12.76 19.75 7.76
N PRO A 337 -13.62 19.85 6.75
CA PRO A 337 -14.15 18.68 6.03
C PRO A 337 -13.07 17.82 5.35
N ASP A 338 -11.84 18.35 5.19
CA ASP A 338 -10.71 17.63 4.62
C ASP A 338 -9.84 16.86 5.63
N GLU A 339 -10.04 17.00 6.94
CA GLU A 339 -9.24 16.26 7.94
C GLU A 339 -9.71 14.79 8.03
N PRO A 340 -8.80 13.79 7.94
CA PRO A 340 -9.16 12.39 8.13
C PRO A 340 -9.58 12.09 9.57
N ASP A 341 -10.49 11.12 9.72
CA ASP A 341 -10.72 10.48 11.01
C ASP A 341 -9.39 9.97 11.58
N VAL A 342 -9.23 10.04 12.91
CA VAL A 342 -7.98 9.72 13.60
C VAL A 342 -7.49 8.29 13.32
N THR A 343 -8.41 7.34 13.12
CA THR A 343 -8.07 5.95 12.79
C THR A 343 -7.53 5.84 11.37
N VAL A 344 -8.12 6.57 10.42
CA VAL A 344 -7.67 6.64 9.02
C VAL A 344 -6.32 7.34 8.94
N GLN A 345 -6.14 8.44 9.68
CA GLN A 345 -4.87 9.16 9.80
C GLN A 345 -3.74 8.25 10.31
N THR A 346 -4.00 7.48 11.37
CA THR A 346 -3.04 6.52 11.92
C THR A 346 -2.74 5.37 10.94
N GLY A 347 -3.74 4.91 10.19
CA GLY A 347 -3.56 3.98 9.08
C GLY A 347 -2.67 4.54 7.96
N MET A 348 -2.77 5.84 7.68
CA MET A 348 -1.87 6.50 6.73
C MET A 348 -0.42 6.51 7.23
N TYR A 349 -0.19 6.71 8.53
CA TYR A 349 1.16 6.61 9.11
C TYR A 349 1.72 5.19 8.98
N ALA A 350 0.93 4.17 9.29
CA ALA A 350 1.33 2.78 9.10
C ALA A 350 1.71 2.48 7.63
N ALA A 351 0.97 3.03 6.66
CA ALA A 351 1.33 2.91 5.24
C ALA A 351 2.68 3.58 4.90
N GLU A 352 2.99 4.75 5.48
CA GLU A 352 4.31 5.39 5.32
C GLU A 352 5.43 4.54 5.95
N MET A 353 5.19 3.99 7.15
CA MET A 353 6.15 3.12 7.85
C MET A 353 6.43 1.83 7.08
N PHE A 354 5.39 1.21 6.51
CA PHE A 354 5.52 0.06 5.61
C PHE A 354 6.33 0.38 4.36
N ALA A 355 6.16 1.57 3.77
CA ALA A 355 6.91 1.97 2.58
C ALA A 355 8.37 2.34 2.90
N ALA A 356 8.66 2.77 4.13
CA ALA A 356 10.00 3.23 4.52
C ALA A 356 11.00 2.09 4.72
N ASN A 357 10.53 0.89 5.06
CA ASN A 357 11.36 -0.27 5.36
C ASN A 357 11.00 -1.45 4.45
N LEU A 358 12.01 -2.20 4.01
CA LEU A 358 11.79 -3.42 3.24
C LEU A 358 11.36 -4.56 4.18
N ALA A 359 10.45 -5.42 3.72
CA ALA A 359 10.09 -6.67 4.42
C ALA A 359 9.63 -6.50 5.88
N VAL A 360 8.81 -5.47 6.17
CA VAL A 360 8.19 -5.32 7.50
C VAL A 360 7.04 -6.31 7.68
N ASN A 361 7.12 -7.12 8.74
CA ASN A 361 6.13 -8.15 9.06
C ASN A 361 4.85 -7.55 9.66
N HIS A 362 5.01 -6.59 10.58
CA HIS A 362 3.91 -5.93 11.26
C HIS A 362 4.35 -4.58 11.84
N LEU A 363 3.37 -3.77 12.23
CA LEU A 363 3.55 -2.46 12.87
C LEU A 363 2.59 -2.32 14.05
N ILE A 364 2.95 -1.47 15.01
CA ILE A 364 2.11 -1.11 16.16
C ILE A 364 2.03 0.41 16.22
N ASN A 365 0.81 0.96 16.22
CA ASN A 365 0.56 2.36 16.55
C ASN A 365 -0.44 2.49 17.69
N LEU A 366 -0.46 3.64 18.34
CA LEU A 366 -1.33 3.95 19.45
C LEU A 366 -2.24 5.14 19.10
N ILE A 367 -3.50 5.06 19.49
CA ILE A 367 -4.42 6.19 19.41
C ILE A 367 -4.84 6.52 20.83
N VAL A 368 -4.74 7.80 21.21
CA VAL A 368 -5.13 8.29 22.53
C VAL A 368 -6.25 9.30 22.38
N ILE A 369 -7.40 9.01 22.99
CA ILE A 369 -8.50 9.98 23.10
C ILE A 369 -8.76 10.24 24.57
N ASP A 370 -8.57 11.49 24.98
CA ASP A 370 -8.64 11.93 26.39
C ASP A 370 -7.75 11.08 27.32
N ASP A 371 -8.28 10.09 28.03
CA ASP A 371 -7.56 9.21 28.96
C ASP A 371 -7.58 7.73 28.55
N VAL A 372 -8.08 7.43 27.35
CA VAL A 372 -8.18 6.07 26.83
C VAL A 372 -7.22 5.89 25.66
N MET A 373 -6.53 4.76 25.64
CA MET A 373 -5.57 4.37 24.62
C MET A 373 -5.98 3.06 23.95
N TRP A 374 -5.90 3.01 22.63
CA TRP A 374 -6.12 1.80 21.82
C TRP A 374 -4.82 1.40 21.13
N ILE A 375 -4.54 0.10 21.12
CA ILE A 375 -3.39 -0.49 20.42
C ILE A 375 -3.87 -0.96 19.06
N TRP A 376 -3.23 -0.46 18.01
CA TRP A 376 -3.50 -0.84 16.63
C TRP A 376 -2.33 -1.64 16.08
N TYR A 377 -2.61 -2.87 15.67
CA TYR A 377 -1.66 -3.78 15.04
C TYR A 377 -1.96 -3.88 13.55
N TYR A 378 -0.96 -3.66 12.72
CA TYR A 378 -1.08 -3.71 11.26
C TYR A 378 -0.16 -4.79 10.72
N ASP A 379 -0.68 -5.66 9.87
CA ASP A 379 0.12 -6.56 9.03
C ASP A 379 -0.49 -6.67 7.63
N ARG A 380 0.12 -7.50 6.79
CA ARG A 380 -0.30 -7.66 5.39
C ARG A 380 -1.58 -8.47 5.22
N GLN A 381 -2.08 -9.15 6.25
CA GLN A 381 -3.39 -9.80 6.24
C GLN A 381 -4.51 -8.85 6.67
N GLY A 382 -4.20 -7.80 7.43
CA GLY A 382 -5.15 -6.76 7.81
C GLY A 382 -4.90 -6.16 9.18
N THR A 383 -5.79 -5.27 9.59
CA THR A 383 -5.67 -4.50 10.83
C THR A 383 -6.36 -5.19 12.01
N ILE A 384 -5.80 -5.05 13.22
CA ILE A 384 -6.41 -5.49 14.48
C ILE A 384 -6.36 -4.33 15.48
N GLN A 385 -7.48 -4.03 16.13
CA GLN A 385 -7.55 -3.09 17.24
C GLN A 385 -7.81 -3.81 18.56
N SER A 386 -7.14 -3.37 19.63
CA SER A 386 -7.48 -3.76 20.99
C SER A 386 -8.70 -2.98 21.49
N SER A 387 -9.34 -3.47 22.54
CA SER A 387 -10.23 -2.63 23.35
C SER A 387 -9.41 -1.55 24.10
N GLY A 388 -10.06 -0.46 24.50
CA GLY A 388 -9.41 0.69 25.11
C GLY A 388 -8.85 0.45 26.52
N ILE A 389 -7.70 1.04 26.82
CA ILE A 389 -7.03 1.02 28.13
C ILE A 389 -7.07 2.43 28.71
N ASN A 390 -7.65 2.61 29.89
CA ASN A 390 -7.54 3.88 30.60
C ASN A 390 -6.14 3.99 31.21
N PHE A 391 -5.21 4.70 30.57
CA PHE A 391 -3.81 4.72 31.02
C PHE A 391 -3.58 5.52 32.32
N ILE A 392 -4.62 6.17 32.86
CA ILE A 392 -4.58 6.90 34.13
C ILE A 392 -5.22 6.08 35.26
N GLN A 393 -6.43 5.57 35.04
CA GLN A 393 -7.19 4.80 36.04
C GLN A 393 -6.75 3.33 36.08
N ASP A 394 -6.22 2.80 34.99
CA ASP A 394 -5.63 1.46 34.87
C ASP A 394 -4.16 1.56 34.45
N LEU A 395 -3.41 2.32 35.25
CA LEU A 395 -1.97 2.53 35.07
C LEU A 395 -1.18 1.22 34.95
N PRO A 396 -1.48 0.11 35.69
CA PRO A 396 -0.75 -1.14 35.55
C PRO A 396 -0.74 -1.70 34.13
N ARG A 397 -1.86 -1.65 33.39
CA ARG A 397 -1.90 -2.14 32.01
C ARG A 397 -1.10 -1.28 31.04
N PHE A 398 -1.11 0.04 31.24
CA PHE A 398 -0.24 0.95 30.49
C PHE A 398 1.25 0.68 30.77
N MET A 399 1.61 0.42 32.03
CA MET A 399 2.98 0.04 32.40
C MET A 399 3.40 -1.29 31.77
N VAL A 400 2.50 -2.28 31.72
CA VAL A 400 2.75 -3.56 31.06
C VAL A 400 2.96 -3.38 29.55
N LEU A 401 2.19 -2.51 28.89
CA LEU A 401 2.42 -2.17 27.49
C LEU A 401 3.84 -1.64 27.28
N LEU A 402 4.24 -0.60 28.03
CA LEU A 402 5.58 -0.03 27.94
C LEU A 402 6.68 -1.07 28.27
N TYR A 403 6.46 -1.90 29.28
CA TYR A 403 7.37 -2.96 29.70
C TYR A 403 7.62 -3.97 28.58
N ALA A 404 6.56 -4.38 27.86
CA ALA A 404 6.64 -5.28 26.72
C ALA A 404 7.39 -4.63 25.55
N LEU A 405 6.98 -3.42 25.13
CA LEU A 405 7.56 -2.72 24.00
C LEU A 405 9.06 -2.40 24.20
N GLN A 406 9.48 -2.08 25.42
CA GLN A 406 10.89 -1.84 25.76
C GLN A 406 11.80 -3.08 25.58
N ARG A 407 11.21 -4.28 25.59
CA ARG A 407 11.92 -5.57 25.49
C ARG A 407 11.89 -6.18 24.10
N PHE A 408 11.31 -5.45 23.14
CA PHE A 408 11.30 -5.85 21.75
C PHE A 408 12.68 -5.65 21.12
N GLU A 409 13.17 -6.72 20.50
CA GLU A 409 14.25 -6.67 19.52
C GLU A 409 13.69 -6.11 18.20
N PRO A 410 14.55 -5.72 17.23
CA PRO A 410 14.10 -5.18 15.96
C PRO A 410 13.03 -6.03 15.25
N GLN A 411 13.14 -7.36 15.29
CA GLN A 411 12.16 -8.27 14.70
C GLN A 411 10.82 -8.35 15.44
N ASP A 412 10.80 -8.05 16.74
CA ASP A 412 9.56 -7.96 17.50
C ASP A 412 8.78 -6.68 17.15
N TRP A 413 9.48 -5.65 16.70
CA TRP A 413 8.92 -4.47 16.02
C TRP A 413 8.58 -4.73 14.55
N GLY A 414 8.73 -5.97 14.07
CA GLY A 414 8.39 -6.37 12.70
C GLY A 414 9.50 -6.18 11.68
N ARG A 415 10.71 -5.73 12.07
CA ARG A 415 11.85 -5.61 11.14
C ARG A 415 12.44 -6.98 10.85
N ASN A 416 12.37 -7.44 9.60
CA ASN A 416 12.96 -8.72 9.25
C ASN A 416 14.50 -8.65 9.31
N LYS A 417 15.09 -9.45 10.21
CA LYS A 417 16.54 -9.46 10.48
C LYS A 417 17.39 -9.96 9.31
N ASP A 418 16.78 -10.69 8.37
CA ASP A 418 17.49 -11.26 7.24
C ASP A 418 17.73 -10.19 6.14
N PHE A 419 17.06 -9.04 6.21
CA PHE A 419 17.24 -7.91 5.30
C PHE A 419 18.06 -6.79 5.97
N LEU A 420 19.38 -6.91 5.91
CA LEU A 420 20.29 -5.98 6.57
C LEU A 420 20.46 -4.70 5.73
N PRO A 421 20.07 -3.51 6.23
CA PRO A 421 20.23 -2.28 5.48
C PRO A 421 21.71 -1.89 5.39
N VAL A 422 22.18 -1.63 4.16
CA VAL A 422 23.56 -1.20 3.87
C VAL A 422 23.59 0.02 2.94
N GLN A 423 24.74 0.67 2.84
CA GLN A 423 24.98 1.78 1.92
C GLN A 423 26.07 1.37 0.93
N VAL A 424 25.75 1.42 -0.37
CA VAL A 424 26.68 1.13 -1.46
C VAL A 424 26.69 2.35 -2.35
N GLU A 425 27.85 3.00 -2.49
CA GLU A 425 28.02 4.24 -3.27
C GLU A 425 27.03 5.36 -2.88
N GLY A 426 26.68 5.45 -1.59
CA GLY A 426 25.71 6.42 -1.07
C GLY A 426 24.24 6.11 -1.40
N LYS A 427 23.97 4.97 -2.05
CA LYS A 427 22.62 4.44 -2.31
C LYS A 427 22.27 3.36 -1.29
N ARG A 428 21.02 3.37 -0.84
CA ARG A 428 20.51 2.41 0.13
C ARG A 428 20.25 1.06 -0.54
N CYS A 429 20.91 0.02 -0.04
CA CYS A 429 20.70 -1.36 -0.44
C CYS A 429 20.33 -2.21 0.79
N HIS A 430 19.92 -3.46 0.56
CA HIS A 430 19.75 -4.44 1.63
C HIS A 430 20.51 -5.72 1.27
N GLU A 431 21.35 -6.19 2.18
CA GLU A 431 21.97 -7.51 2.07
C GLU A 431 21.01 -8.56 2.62
N PHE A 432 20.89 -9.68 1.90
CA PHE A 432 20.18 -10.86 2.33
C PHE A 432 21.06 -12.08 2.06
N LYS A 433 21.39 -12.84 3.11
CA LYS A 433 22.24 -14.02 3.01
C LYS A 433 21.57 -15.21 3.66
N ILE A 434 21.50 -16.33 2.94
CA ILE A 434 20.91 -17.55 3.45
C ILE A 434 21.64 -18.79 2.93
N LYS A 435 21.62 -19.87 3.71
CA LYS A 435 22.06 -21.18 3.26
C LYS A 435 20.98 -21.84 2.40
N ASP A 436 21.39 -22.26 1.23
CA ASP A 436 20.62 -22.99 0.23
C ASP A 436 21.22 -24.39 0.04
N ALA A 437 20.36 -25.39 -0.12
CA ALA A 437 20.79 -26.79 -0.18
C ALA A 437 21.59 -27.12 -1.46
N GLU A 438 21.30 -26.43 -2.56
CA GLU A 438 21.94 -26.66 -3.85
C GLU A 438 23.09 -25.69 -4.11
N LEU A 439 22.91 -24.43 -3.70
CA LEU A 439 23.82 -23.33 -4.04
C LEU A 439 24.86 -23.01 -2.97
N GLY A 440 24.74 -23.56 -1.76
CA GLY A 440 25.59 -23.18 -0.64
C GLY A 440 25.08 -21.90 0.02
N GLU A 441 25.84 -20.80 -0.03
CA GLU A 441 25.34 -19.51 0.47
C GLU A 441 24.82 -18.67 -0.71
N VAL A 442 23.57 -18.23 -0.64
CA VAL A 442 22.98 -17.27 -1.58
C VAL A 442 23.10 -15.88 -0.98
N ASP A 443 23.73 -14.97 -1.73
CA ASP A 443 24.17 -13.64 -1.31
C ASP A 443 23.50 -12.53 -2.13
N LEU A 444 22.27 -12.15 -1.76
CA LEU A 444 21.55 -11.12 -2.50
C LEU A 444 21.92 -9.72 -1.99
N LEU A 445 22.32 -8.84 -2.90
CA LEU A 445 22.39 -7.40 -2.68
C LEU A 445 21.23 -6.71 -3.42
N LEU A 446 20.24 -6.27 -2.65
CA LEU A 446 18.98 -5.68 -3.13
C LEU A 446 19.13 -4.16 -3.25
N HIS A 447 19.09 -3.61 -4.47
CA HIS A 447 19.33 -2.19 -4.74
C HIS A 447 18.08 -1.32 -4.51
N THR A 448 17.62 -1.23 -3.26
CA THR A 448 16.30 -0.66 -2.90
C THR A 448 16.07 0.83 -3.14
N SER A 449 17.11 1.63 -3.36
CA SER A 449 17.00 3.04 -3.76
C SER A 449 17.36 3.27 -5.21
N HIS A 450 17.43 2.22 -6.03
CA HIS A 450 17.61 2.37 -7.47
C HIS A 450 16.36 3.00 -8.08
N ASP A 451 16.51 3.84 -9.10
CA ASP A 451 15.39 4.56 -9.76
C ASP A 451 14.39 3.61 -10.47
N GLU A 452 14.78 2.35 -10.63
CA GLU A 452 14.00 1.26 -11.21
C GLU A 452 13.24 0.45 -10.14
N SER A 453 13.46 0.75 -8.86
CA SER A 453 12.79 0.05 -7.77
C SER A 453 11.32 0.42 -7.74
N VAL A 454 10.47 -0.60 -7.69
CA VAL A 454 9.04 -0.45 -7.50
C VAL A 454 8.72 -0.81 -6.05
N THR A 455 8.21 0.16 -5.29
CA THR A 455 7.74 -0.05 -3.91
C THR A 455 6.24 0.05 -3.82
N HIS A 456 5.65 -0.72 -2.90
CA HIS A 456 4.22 -0.69 -2.61
C HIS A 456 3.89 0.32 -1.50
N TYR A 457 2.74 0.99 -1.64
CA TYR A 457 2.16 1.86 -0.61
C TYR A 457 0.72 1.44 -0.28
N GLY A 458 0.48 1.03 0.95
CA GLY A 458 -0.80 0.49 1.40
C GLY A 458 -0.65 -0.28 2.71
N LEU A 459 -1.78 -0.63 3.34
CA LEU A 459 -1.81 -1.36 4.61
C LEU A 459 -1.68 -2.86 4.40
N GLN A 460 -2.69 -3.46 3.77
CA GLN A 460 -2.83 -4.91 3.62
C GLN A 460 -2.67 -5.37 2.15
N GLY A 461 -2.57 -6.68 1.93
CA GLY A 461 -2.39 -7.29 0.63
C GLY A 461 -0.94 -7.74 0.38
N ARG A 462 -0.58 -7.95 -0.88
CA ARG A 462 0.71 -8.55 -1.25
C ARG A 462 1.92 -7.66 -1.04
N ALA A 463 1.72 -6.35 -1.08
CA ALA A 463 2.80 -5.38 -0.94
C ALA A 463 4.06 -5.72 -1.76
N THR A 464 3.87 -6.04 -3.04
CA THR A 464 4.93 -6.46 -3.96
C THR A 464 5.95 -5.34 -4.15
N ASN A 465 7.22 -5.63 -3.87
CA ASN A 465 8.36 -4.79 -4.20
C ASN A 465 9.21 -5.49 -5.26
N VAL A 466 9.64 -4.76 -6.28
CA VAL A 466 10.55 -5.29 -7.31
C VAL A 466 11.78 -4.41 -7.35
N VAL A 467 12.94 -5.00 -7.16
CA VAL A 467 14.22 -4.26 -7.06
C VAL A 467 15.30 -4.94 -7.91
N PRO A 468 16.21 -4.19 -8.54
CA PRO A 468 17.42 -4.78 -9.10
C PRO A 468 18.21 -5.53 -8.02
N VAL A 469 18.79 -6.66 -8.37
CA VAL A 469 19.56 -7.50 -7.45
C VAL A 469 20.86 -7.98 -8.09
N THR A 470 21.91 -8.08 -7.29
CA THR A 470 23.17 -8.75 -7.62
C THR A 470 23.43 -9.89 -6.65
N SER A 471 24.11 -10.94 -7.11
CA SER A 471 24.53 -12.09 -6.29
C SER A 471 25.66 -12.83 -7.00
N ASP A 472 26.75 -13.10 -6.28
CA ASP A 472 27.88 -13.84 -6.83
C ASP A 472 27.51 -15.32 -7.05
N ALA A 473 26.75 -15.91 -6.11
CA ALA A 473 26.29 -17.29 -6.21
C ALA A 473 25.41 -17.52 -7.45
N LEU A 474 24.44 -16.63 -7.70
CA LEU A 474 23.53 -16.75 -8.84
C LEU A 474 24.23 -16.41 -10.16
N ALA A 475 25.09 -15.39 -10.20
CA ALA A 475 25.86 -15.04 -11.39
C ALA A 475 26.75 -16.20 -11.85
N LYS A 476 27.34 -16.95 -10.91
CA LYS A 476 28.14 -18.14 -11.20
C LYS A 476 27.31 -19.33 -11.71
N LYS A 477 26.08 -19.55 -11.20
CA LYS A 477 25.21 -20.65 -11.69
C LYS A 477 24.63 -20.34 -13.07
N TYR A 478 24.31 -19.07 -13.33
CA TYR A 478 23.58 -18.63 -14.52
C TYR A 478 24.40 -17.67 -15.39
N GLU A 479 25.60 -18.09 -15.81
CA GLU A 479 26.54 -17.27 -16.60
C GLU A 479 25.97 -16.75 -17.93
N SER A 480 24.92 -17.40 -18.46
CA SER A 480 24.23 -16.99 -19.70
C SER A 480 23.35 -15.74 -19.55
N ILE A 481 23.11 -15.26 -18.32
CA ILE A 481 22.23 -14.11 -18.07
C ILE A 481 23.05 -12.82 -18.09
N GLN A 482 22.96 -12.09 -19.20
CA GLN A 482 23.67 -10.82 -19.39
C GLN A 482 22.80 -9.59 -19.10
N ASP A 483 21.48 -9.75 -19.06
CA ASP A 483 20.51 -8.66 -18.90
C ASP A 483 20.37 -8.16 -17.45
N GLY A 484 21.02 -8.84 -16.51
CA GLY A 484 20.91 -8.61 -15.07
C GLY A 484 19.75 -9.38 -14.42
N MET A 485 19.57 -9.18 -13.12
CA MET A 485 18.58 -9.87 -12.29
C MET A 485 17.68 -8.88 -11.53
N VAL A 486 16.47 -9.32 -11.21
CA VAL A 486 15.51 -8.58 -10.38
C VAL A 486 14.96 -9.49 -9.28
N ALA A 487 14.78 -8.94 -8.09
CA ALA A 487 14.15 -9.61 -6.97
C ALA A 487 12.73 -9.08 -6.77
N LYS A 488 11.74 -9.98 -6.79
CA LYS A 488 10.35 -9.75 -6.43
C LYS A 488 10.12 -10.20 -4.99
N ILE A 489 9.77 -9.27 -4.10
CA ILE A 489 9.60 -9.49 -2.67
C ILE A 489 8.15 -9.15 -2.30
N PHE A 490 7.37 -10.13 -1.85
CA PHE A 490 5.92 -9.95 -1.66
C PHE A 490 5.31 -10.91 -0.65
N TRP A 491 4.10 -10.58 -0.20
CA TRP A 491 3.30 -11.33 0.78
C TRP A 491 2.22 -12.17 0.08
N GLY A 492 2.58 -13.40 -0.30
CA GLY A 492 1.67 -14.35 -0.94
C GLY A 492 0.70 -14.97 0.06
N GLU A 493 -0.51 -15.32 -0.37
CA GLU A 493 -1.48 -16.01 0.49
C GLU A 493 -1.01 -17.44 0.76
N ALA A 494 -0.96 -17.83 2.04
CA ALA A 494 -0.39 -19.10 2.46
C ALA A 494 -1.20 -20.32 1.99
N ASN A 495 -2.50 -20.14 1.73
CA ASN A 495 -3.41 -21.21 1.31
C ASN A 495 -3.53 -21.34 -0.22
N ARG A 496 -2.89 -20.46 -0.99
CA ARG A 496 -2.86 -20.55 -2.46
C ARG A 496 -1.63 -21.33 -2.89
N THR A 497 -1.77 -22.06 -4.01
CA THR A 497 -0.62 -22.59 -4.75
C THR A 497 0.35 -21.46 -5.03
N SER A 498 1.61 -21.65 -4.66
CA SER A 498 2.60 -20.58 -4.70
C SER A 498 3.09 -20.31 -6.14
N GLU A 499 3.54 -19.08 -6.41
CA GLU A 499 4.10 -18.73 -7.74
C GLU A 499 5.25 -19.66 -8.17
N PRO A 500 6.21 -20.04 -7.29
CA PRO A 500 7.23 -21.02 -7.65
C PRO A 500 6.67 -22.40 -8.06
N GLU A 501 5.63 -22.88 -7.39
CA GLU A 501 4.98 -24.17 -7.73
C GLU A 501 4.24 -24.09 -9.08
N ILE A 502 3.58 -22.97 -9.35
CA ILE A 502 2.94 -22.73 -10.65
C ILE A 502 3.99 -22.65 -11.75
N LEU A 503 5.08 -21.91 -11.54
CA LEU A 503 6.16 -21.78 -12.51
C LEU A 503 6.84 -23.12 -12.80
N LYS A 504 7.01 -23.98 -11.79
CA LYS A 504 7.48 -25.36 -12.00
C LYS A 504 6.57 -26.13 -12.97
N ARG A 505 5.25 -26.01 -12.83
CA ARG A 505 4.29 -26.65 -13.74
C ARG A 505 4.37 -26.06 -15.16
N VAL A 506 4.53 -24.74 -15.25
CA VAL A 506 4.68 -24.01 -16.51
C VAL A 506 5.98 -24.41 -17.23
N GLU A 507 7.09 -24.60 -16.52
CA GLU A 507 8.36 -25.10 -17.06
C GLU A 507 8.26 -26.53 -17.58
N GLU A 508 7.47 -27.40 -16.95
CA GLU A 508 7.19 -28.75 -17.47
C GLU A 508 6.46 -28.69 -18.81
N ILE A 509 5.47 -27.80 -18.94
CA ILE A 509 4.75 -27.59 -20.20
C ILE A 509 5.69 -27.02 -21.27
N ALA A 510 6.58 -26.10 -20.89
CA ALA A 510 7.57 -25.49 -21.78
C ALA A 510 8.53 -26.51 -22.43
N LYS A 511 8.75 -27.67 -21.81
CA LYS A 511 9.56 -28.76 -22.40
C LYS A 511 8.90 -29.43 -23.60
N ALA A 512 7.57 -29.40 -23.67
CA ALA A 512 6.78 -30.07 -24.71
C ALA A 512 6.20 -29.10 -25.75
N HIS A 513 6.15 -27.80 -25.46
CA HIS A 513 5.49 -26.80 -26.30
C HIS A 513 6.40 -25.61 -26.62
N ASP A 514 6.81 -25.50 -27.89
CA ASP A 514 7.65 -24.38 -28.38
C ASP A 514 6.99 -23.01 -28.23
N THR A 515 5.66 -22.94 -28.19
CA THR A 515 4.90 -21.70 -27.94
C THR A 515 5.02 -21.19 -26.51
N VAL A 516 5.48 -22.03 -25.57
CA VAL A 516 5.67 -21.70 -24.15
C VAL A 516 7.16 -21.57 -23.82
N LYS A 517 7.99 -22.43 -24.43
CA LYS A 517 9.45 -22.37 -24.32
C LYS A 517 9.95 -20.96 -24.58
N ASP A 518 10.82 -20.45 -23.70
CA ASP A 518 11.39 -19.09 -23.73
C ASP A 518 10.39 -17.93 -23.53
N HIS A 519 9.07 -18.19 -23.49
CA HIS A 519 7.99 -17.20 -23.42
C HIS A 519 7.38 -17.03 -22.00
N ILE A 520 8.10 -17.51 -20.99
CA ILE A 520 7.74 -17.50 -19.56
C ILE A 520 8.89 -16.88 -18.74
N PRO A 521 8.65 -16.33 -17.54
CA PRO A 521 9.72 -15.74 -16.74
C PRO A 521 10.69 -16.81 -16.25
N GLU A 522 11.98 -16.53 -16.42
CA GLU A 522 13.06 -17.41 -15.97
C GLU A 522 13.32 -17.20 -14.47
N LEU A 523 12.78 -18.11 -13.63
CA LEU A 523 12.97 -18.10 -12.18
C LEU A 523 14.33 -18.70 -11.83
N LEU A 524 15.23 -17.87 -11.31
CA LEU A 524 16.61 -18.25 -11.01
C LEU A 524 16.77 -18.79 -9.59
N TRP A 525 16.00 -18.24 -8.66
CA TRP A 525 16.04 -18.64 -7.26
C TRP A 525 14.78 -18.15 -6.53
N HIS A 526 14.36 -18.85 -5.48
CA HIS A 526 13.30 -18.37 -4.61
C HIS A 526 13.49 -18.84 -3.16
N HIS A 527 12.90 -18.09 -2.24
CA HIS A 527 12.84 -18.45 -0.83
C HIS A 527 11.56 -17.95 -0.17
N THR A 528 11.06 -18.74 0.78
CA THR A 528 9.85 -18.44 1.54
C THR A 528 10.18 -18.32 3.01
N ILE A 529 9.86 -17.18 3.60
CA ILE A 529 10.05 -16.91 5.03
C ILE A 529 8.78 -17.36 5.75
N THR A 530 8.87 -18.52 6.41
CA THR A 530 7.73 -19.26 6.97
C THR A 530 7.27 -18.72 8.33
N ASN A 531 6.86 -17.45 8.36
CA ASN A 531 6.22 -16.82 9.52
C ASN A 531 4.86 -16.23 9.07
N PRO A 532 3.76 -17.00 9.13
CA PRO A 532 2.48 -16.56 8.63
C PRO A 532 1.88 -15.44 9.48
N THR A 533 1.17 -14.51 8.83
CA THR A 533 0.42 -13.44 9.51
C THR A 533 -0.74 -13.95 10.38
N SER A 534 -1.17 -15.21 10.21
CA SER A 534 -2.23 -15.80 11.05
C SER A 534 -1.83 -15.97 12.51
N ALA A 535 -0.53 -16.08 12.83
CA ALA A 535 -0.05 -16.41 14.16
C ALA A 535 -0.56 -15.45 15.26
N ILE A 536 -0.61 -14.14 14.98
CA ILE A 536 -1.13 -13.16 15.94
C ILE A 536 -2.65 -13.30 16.10
N ARG A 537 -3.38 -13.58 15.02
CA ARG A 537 -4.84 -13.77 15.05
C ARG A 537 -5.21 -15.02 15.85
N GLU A 538 -4.46 -16.10 15.69
CA GLU A 538 -4.59 -17.33 16.48
C GLU A 538 -4.31 -17.07 17.98
N ALA A 539 -3.27 -16.28 18.29
CA ALA A 539 -2.94 -15.91 19.66
C ALA A 539 -4.02 -15.04 20.31
N LEU A 540 -4.67 -14.17 19.53
CA LEU A 540 -5.74 -13.28 19.99
C LEU A 540 -7.12 -13.91 19.99
N GLY A 541 -7.28 -15.11 19.43
CA GLY A 541 -8.59 -15.78 19.30
C GLY A 541 -9.51 -15.11 18.28
N VAL A 542 -8.96 -14.44 17.27
CA VAL A 542 -9.74 -13.83 16.18
C VAL A 542 -10.34 -14.96 15.32
N PRO A 543 -11.63 -14.90 14.94
CA PRO A 543 -12.25 -15.90 14.07
C PRO A 543 -11.55 -16.02 12.71
N GLU A 544 -11.52 -17.23 12.17
CA GLU A 544 -10.95 -17.55 10.84
C GLU A 544 -9.52 -17.00 10.63
N PRO A 545 -8.58 -17.28 11.54
CA PRO A 545 -7.29 -16.60 11.55
C PRO A 545 -6.41 -16.92 10.32
N THR A 546 -6.66 -18.05 9.66
CA THR A 546 -5.95 -18.46 8.44
C THR A 546 -6.53 -17.87 7.16
N THR A 547 -7.74 -17.30 7.21
CA THR A 547 -8.37 -16.67 6.04
C THR A 547 -7.59 -15.42 5.64
N GLY A 548 -7.05 -15.42 4.42
CA GLY A 548 -6.19 -14.35 3.93
C GLY A 548 -4.81 -14.29 4.59
N SER A 549 -4.40 -15.34 5.32
CA SER A 549 -3.05 -15.43 5.90
C SER A 549 -1.99 -15.34 4.81
N ARG A 550 -0.90 -14.62 5.09
CA ARG A 550 0.18 -14.37 4.14
C ARG A 550 1.53 -14.78 4.70
N VAL A 551 2.43 -15.17 3.80
CA VAL A 551 3.85 -15.41 4.07
C VAL A 551 4.69 -14.60 3.08
N LEU A 552 5.91 -14.25 3.49
CA LEU A 552 6.81 -13.43 2.71
C LEU A 552 7.65 -14.31 1.75
N TYR A 553 7.66 -13.95 0.49
CA TYR A 553 8.42 -14.58 -0.57
C TYR A 553 9.50 -13.64 -1.11
N ILE A 554 10.61 -14.22 -1.54
CA ILE A 554 11.64 -13.58 -2.36
C ILE A 554 11.82 -14.48 -3.60
N LEU A 555 11.57 -13.94 -4.79
CA LEU A 555 11.82 -14.62 -6.06
C LEU A 555 12.81 -13.79 -6.87
N VAL A 556 13.85 -14.42 -7.39
CA VAL A 556 14.85 -13.79 -8.26
C VAL A 556 14.65 -14.27 -9.68
N PHE A 557 14.46 -13.31 -10.58
CA PHE A 557 14.22 -13.54 -12.00
C PHE A 557 15.30 -12.89 -12.85
N ARG A 558 15.43 -13.37 -14.09
CA ARG A 558 16.07 -12.59 -15.15
C ARG A 558 15.38 -11.23 -15.30
N LYS A 559 16.17 -10.19 -15.53
CA LYS A 559 15.63 -8.86 -15.84
C LYS A 559 14.99 -8.84 -17.23
N LEU A 560 13.75 -8.38 -17.30
CA LEU A 560 12.98 -8.22 -18.54
C LEU A 560 12.73 -6.74 -18.87
N HIS A 561 12.32 -6.48 -20.11
CA HIS A 561 11.87 -5.17 -20.57
C HIS A 561 10.34 -5.15 -20.73
N PRO A 562 9.67 -4.07 -20.34
CA PRO A 562 8.23 -3.95 -20.53
C PRO A 562 7.86 -3.84 -22.01
N ILE A 563 6.70 -4.38 -22.38
CA ILE A 563 6.18 -4.26 -23.75
C ILE A 563 5.90 -2.79 -24.15
N THR A 564 5.69 -1.91 -23.17
CA THR A 564 5.44 -0.46 -23.38
C THR A 564 6.58 0.24 -24.10
N LYS A 565 7.79 -0.33 -24.10
CA LYS A 565 8.96 0.16 -24.85
C LYS A 565 8.89 -0.14 -26.35
N LEU A 566 7.97 -0.99 -26.80
CA LEU A 566 7.82 -1.41 -28.18
C LEU A 566 6.71 -0.63 -28.88
N HIS A 567 6.78 -0.58 -30.21
CA HIS A 567 5.77 0.08 -31.04
C HIS A 567 5.63 -0.58 -32.41
N GLY A 568 4.49 -0.36 -33.07
CA GLY A 568 4.25 -0.87 -34.42
C GLY A 568 4.37 -2.39 -34.49
N LYS A 569 5.11 -2.89 -35.48
CA LYS A 569 5.26 -4.34 -35.71
C LYS A 569 5.94 -5.06 -34.55
N GLU A 570 6.93 -4.44 -33.91
CA GLU A 570 7.66 -5.07 -32.79
C GLU A 570 6.73 -5.30 -31.59
N LEU A 571 5.84 -4.33 -31.31
CA LEU A 571 4.80 -4.45 -30.31
C LEU A 571 3.82 -5.58 -30.66
N PHE A 572 3.37 -5.63 -31.92
CA PHE A 572 2.49 -6.70 -32.40
C PHE A 572 3.13 -8.09 -32.25
N ASP A 573 4.37 -8.26 -32.70
CA ASP A 573 5.07 -9.55 -32.68
C ASP A 573 5.24 -10.07 -31.25
N VAL A 574 5.67 -9.22 -30.31
CA VAL A 574 5.84 -9.59 -28.90
C VAL A 574 4.49 -9.86 -28.22
N TRP A 575 3.50 -8.99 -28.45
CA TRP A 575 2.15 -9.18 -27.91
C TRP A 575 1.53 -10.50 -28.38
N TYR A 576 1.70 -10.82 -29.66
CA TYR A 576 1.17 -12.07 -30.23
C TYR A 576 1.89 -13.31 -29.69
N GLN A 577 3.22 -13.25 -29.48
CA GLN A 577 3.96 -14.32 -28.80
C GLN A 577 3.37 -14.60 -27.40
N CYS A 578 3.05 -13.56 -26.63
CA CYS A 578 2.41 -13.73 -25.32
C CYS A 578 1.03 -14.41 -25.41
N ILE A 579 0.23 -14.13 -26.45
CA ILE A 579 -1.06 -14.81 -26.68
C ILE A 579 -0.83 -16.30 -26.99
N LEU A 580 0.16 -16.63 -27.81
CA LEU A 580 0.47 -18.02 -28.17
C LEU A 580 0.95 -18.84 -26.96
N CYS A 581 1.75 -18.22 -26.09
CA CYS A 581 2.12 -18.81 -24.80
C CYS A 581 0.87 -19.03 -23.92
N HIS A 582 0.08 -17.97 -23.73
CA HIS A 582 -1.13 -17.99 -22.89
C HIS A 582 -2.16 -19.04 -23.32
N VAL A 583 -2.51 -19.12 -24.61
CA VAL A 583 -3.48 -20.11 -25.11
C VAL A 583 -3.01 -21.55 -24.90
N THR A 584 -1.70 -21.77 -25.03
CA THR A 584 -1.11 -23.08 -24.82
C THR A 584 -1.18 -23.46 -23.34
N LEU A 585 -0.81 -22.54 -22.44
CA LEU A 585 -0.91 -22.75 -21.00
C LEU A 585 -2.35 -22.98 -20.53
N TRP A 586 -3.30 -22.21 -21.05
CA TRP A 586 -4.73 -22.38 -20.75
C TRP A 586 -5.21 -23.79 -21.09
N LYS A 587 -4.87 -24.28 -22.29
CA LYS A 587 -5.21 -25.64 -22.74
C LYS A 587 -4.54 -26.74 -21.92
N GLN A 588 -3.41 -26.44 -21.28
CA GLN A 588 -2.70 -27.36 -20.38
C GLN A 588 -3.16 -27.22 -18.91
N GLY A 589 -4.21 -26.44 -18.65
CA GLY A 589 -4.80 -26.28 -17.32
C GLY A 589 -4.10 -25.26 -16.43
N VAL A 590 -3.31 -24.34 -16.99
CA VAL A 590 -2.72 -23.22 -16.25
C VAL A 590 -3.45 -21.93 -16.65
N PHE A 591 -4.16 -21.32 -15.72
CA PHE A 591 -4.97 -20.13 -15.97
C PHE A 591 -4.29 -18.88 -15.40
N HIS A 592 -3.84 -17.97 -16.27
CA HIS A 592 -3.12 -16.76 -15.85
C HIS A 592 -4.01 -15.73 -15.13
N ARG A 593 -5.17 -15.38 -15.72
CA ARG A 593 -6.23 -14.52 -15.18
C ARG A 593 -5.88 -13.05 -14.85
N ASP A 594 -4.62 -12.64 -14.96
CA ASP A 594 -4.20 -11.24 -14.79
C ASP A 594 -3.43 -10.69 -16.00
N VAL A 595 -4.05 -10.74 -17.19
CA VAL A 595 -3.48 -10.14 -18.40
C VAL A 595 -3.54 -8.62 -18.30
N SER A 596 -2.37 -7.97 -18.29
CA SER A 596 -2.22 -6.52 -18.21
C SER A 596 -0.97 -6.08 -19.01
N PRO A 597 -0.87 -4.83 -19.50
CA PRO A 597 0.30 -4.36 -20.26
C PRO A 597 1.61 -4.56 -19.53
N SER A 598 1.54 -4.67 -18.21
CA SER A 598 2.68 -4.74 -17.36
C SER A 598 3.13 -6.15 -17.01
N ASN A 599 2.30 -7.14 -17.32
CA ASN A 599 2.66 -8.55 -17.29
C ASN A 599 3.12 -9.03 -18.68
N LEU A 600 3.00 -8.17 -19.70
CA LEU A 600 3.56 -8.40 -21.02
C LEU A 600 4.96 -7.79 -21.10
N MET A 601 5.95 -8.64 -21.27
CA MET A 601 7.37 -8.27 -21.26
C MET A 601 8.11 -8.87 -22.44
N TRP A 602 9.40 -8.53 -22.56
CA TRP A 602 10.28 -9.11 -23.56
C TRP A 602 11.75 -9.04 -23.15
N TYR A 603 12.59 -9.80 -23.84
CA TYR A 603 14.05 -9.72 -23.74
C TYR A 603 14.70 -10.07 -25.09
N TRP A 604 16.02 -9.86 -25.18
CA TRP A 604 16.80 -10.25 -26.36
C TRP A 604 17.35 -11.66 -26.21
N LYS A 605 17.16 -12.49 -27.23
CA LYS A 605 17.79 -13.81 -27.36
C LYS A 605 18.20 -14.03 -28.81
N ASP A 606 19.48 -14.30 -29.05
CA ASP A 606 20.03 -14.58 -30.38
C ASP A 606 19.64 -13.53 -31.45
N GLY A 607 19.67 -12.25 -31.09
CA GLY A 607 19.31 -11.13 -31.96
C GLY A 607 17.80 -10.99 -32.24
N LYS A 608 16.94 -11.77 -31.58
CA LYS A 608 15.48 -11.71 -31.67
C LYS A 608 14.86 -11.21 -30.37
N ARG A 609 13.74 -10.51 -30.47
CA ARG A 609 12.91 -10.16 -29.30
C ARG A 609 11.97 -11.31 -28.99
N ILE A 610 12.08 -11.80 -27.76
CA ILE A 610 11.23 -12.86 -27.23
C ILE A 610 10.23 -12.24 -26.26
N GLY A 611 8.94 -12.38 -26.55
CA GLY A 611 7.86 -11.95 -25.68
C GLY A 611 7.68 -12.91 -24.52
N VAL A 612 7.43 -12.37 -23.33
CA VAL A 612 7.26 -13.13 -22.09
C VAL A 612 5.96 -12.70 -21.44
N LEU A 613 5.09 -13.66 -21.15
CA LEU A 613 3.98 -13.46 -20.23
C LEU A 613 4.51 -13.70 -18.81
N ASN A 614 4.62 -12.63 -18.03
CA ASN A 614 5.19 -12.60 -16.69
C ASN A 614 4.10 -12.61 -15.60
N ASP A 615 4.49 -12.86 -14.36
CA ASP A 615 3.68 -12.71 -13.13
C ASP A 615 2.58 -13.77 -12.93
N TYR A 616 2.96 -14.93 -12.38
CA TYR A 616 2.07 -16.10 -12.23
C TYR A 616 1.46 -16.26 -10.84
N ASP A 617 1.67 -15.31 -9.93
CA ASP A 617 1.22 -15.43 -8.54
C ASP A 617 -0.31 -15.39 -8.33
N LEU A 618 -1.07 -14.93 -9.33
CA LEU A 618 -2.52 -15.00 -9.39
C LEU A 618 -3.06 -16.14 -10.20
N SER A 619 -2.15 -16.88 -10.85
CA SER A 619 -2.55 -18.03 -11.63
C SER A 619 -3.17 -19.10 -10.75
N SER A 620 -3.89 -20.00 -11.40
CA SER A 620 -4.49 -21.18 -10.78
C SER A 620 -4.32 -22.36 -11.71
N LEU A 621 -4.30 -23.55 -11.14
CA LEU A 621 -4.24 -24.81 -11.87
C LEU A 621 -5.64 -25.43 -11.97
N ALA A 622 -5.89 -26.17 -13.05
CA ALA A 622 -7.18 -26.83 -13.28
C ALA A 622 -7.52 -27.89 -12.22
N ASP A 623 -6.51 -28.44 -11.56
CA ASP A 623 -6.59 -29.44 -10.50
C ASP A 623 -6.51 -28.86 -9.09
N ASP A 624 -6.43 -27.53 -8.93
CA ASP A 624 -6.47 -26.91 -7.61
C ASP A 624 -7.79 -27.28 -6.90
N PRO A 625 -7.75 -27.76 -5.64
CA PRO A 625 -8.94 -28.21 -4.89
C PRO A 625 -9.97 -27.10 -4.64
N ALA A 626 -9.66 -25.87 -5.04
CA ALA A 626 -10.57 -24.74 -5.06
C ALA A 626 -10.67 -24.14 -6.46
N PRO A 627 -11.57 -24.61 -7.33
CA PRO A 627 -12.06 -23.76 -8.41
C PRO A 627 -13.01 -22.75 -7.78
N ARG A 628 -12.48 -21.69 -7.16
CA ARG A 628 -13.27 -20.48 -6.97
C ARG A 628 -13.31 -19.82 -8.34
N GLY A 629 -14.26 -20.23 -9.20
CA GLY A 629 -14.52 -19.63 -10.52
C GLY A 629 -14.89 -18.14 -10.51
N ASN A 630 -14.64 -17.47 -9.39
CA ASN A 630 -15.09 -16.15 -8.97
C ASN A 630 -13.98 -15.41 -8.20
N GLU A 631 -12.75 -15.96 -8.10
CA GLU A 631 -11.66 -15.19 -7.51
C GLU A 631 -11.53 -13.92 -8.33
N ARG A 632 -11.71 -12.79 -7.66
CA ARG A 632 -11.73 -11.47 -8.26
C ARG A 632 -10.30 -11.10 -8.71
N THR A 633 -9.82 -11.77 -9.75
CA THR A 633 -8.47 -11.67 -10.30
C THR A 633 -8.54 -10.89 -11.60
N GLY A 634 -7.59 -9.98 -11.79
CA GLY A 634 -7.49 -9.14 -12.98
C GLY A 634 -7.30 -7.68 -12.61
N THR A 635 -6.65 -6.95 -13.51
CA THR A 635 -6.47 -5.51 -13.39
C THR A 635 -7.67 -4.80 -14.05
N VAL A 636 -8.50 -4.09 -13.27
CA VAL A 636 -9.80 -3.50 -13.69
C VAL A 636 -9.78 -2.86 -15.09
N PRO A 637 -8.83 -1.98 -15.45
CA PRO A 637 -8.75 -1.40 -16.80
C PRO A 637 -8.63 -2.41 -17.94
N PHE A 638 -8.19 -3.63 -17.69
CA PHE A 638 -7.94 -4.66 -18.70
C PHE A 638 -8.89 -5.84 -18.60
N MET A 639 -9.67 -5.97 -17.52
CA MET A 639 -10.73 -6.99 -17.44
C MET A 639 -11.72 -6.88 -18.60
N ALA A 640 -12.23 -8.03 -19.03
CA ALA A 640 -13.31 -8.12 -20.00
C ALA A 640 -14.59 -7.40 -19.52
N LEU A 641 -15.38 -6.85 -20.45
CA LEU A 641 -16.60 -6.11 -20.14
C LEU A 641 -17.60 -6.89 -19.28
N GLU A 642 -17.72 -8.20 -19.51
CA GLU A 642 -18.61 -9.06 -18.75
C GLU A 642 -18.17 -9.22 -17.29
N LEU A 643 -16.86 -9.32 -17.05
CA LEU A 643 -16.28 -9.40 -15.71
C LEU A 643 -16.39 -8.06 -14.96
N LEU A 644 -16.44 -6.94 -15.67
CA LEU A 644 -16.65 -5.60 -15.10
C LEU A 644 -18.11 -5.33 -14.69
N SER A 645 -19.06 -6.18 -15.11
CA SER A 645 -20.46 -6.05 -14.72
C SER A 645 -20.67 -6.29 -13.21
N ALA A 646 -21.80 -5.84 -12.66
CA ALA A 646 -22.12 -6.12 -11.26
C ALA A 646 -22.19 -7.62 -10.94
N GLN A 647 -22.64 -8.45 -11.89
CA GLN A 647 -22.63 -9.91 -11.77
C GLN A 647 -21.19 -10.45 -11.76
N GLY A 648 -20.36 -10.02 -12.71
CA GLY A 648 -18.95 -10.38 -12.77
C GLY A 648 -18.18 -10.01 -11.50
N GLN A 649 -18.45 -8.83 -10.94
CA GLN A 649 -17.84 -8.38 -9.67
C GLN A 649 -18.35 -9.13 -8.44
N ARG A 650 -19.57 -9.68 -8.48
CA ARG A 650 -20.06 -10.66 -7.49
C ARG A 650 -19.49 -12.07 -7.72
N GLY A 651 -18.77 -12.27 -8.81
CA GLY A 651 -18.22 -13.55 -9.23
C GLY A 651 -19.21 -14.41 -10.01
N GLU A 652 -20.44 -13.98 -10.25
CA GLU A 652 -21.47 -14.84 -10.85
C GLU A 652 -21.18 -15.24 -12.30
N ILE A 653 -20.17 -14.64 -12.93
CA ILE A 653 -19.70 -14.95 -14.27
C ILE A 653 -18.45 -15.85 -14.17
N LYS A 654 -18.55 -17.06 -14.73
CA LYS A 654 -17.40 -17.96 -14.88
C LYS A 654 -16.33 -17.30 -15.75
N HIS A 655 -15.08 -17.29 -15.27
CA HIS A 655 -13.95 -16.82 -16.07
C HIS A 655 -13.58 -17.85 -17.15
N LEU A 656 -13.64 -17.45 -18.43
CA LEU A 656 -13.33 -18.29 -19.60
C LEU A 656 -12.16 -17.68 -20.38
N TYR A 657 -11.51 -18.46 -21.26
CA TYR A 657 -10.37 -18.00 -22.07
C TYR A 657 -10.67 -16.71 -22.86
N ARG A 658 -11.89 -16.58 -23.39
CA ARG A 658 -12.33 -15.40 -24.14
C ARG A 658 -12.19 -14.09 -23.36
N HIS A 659 -12.29 -14.14 -22.03
CA HIS A 659 -12.09 -12.96 -21.19
C HIS A 659 -10.63 -12.51 -21.17
N ASP A 660 -9.69 -13.45 -21.05
CA ASP A 660 -8.26 -13.13 -21.11
C ASP A 660 -7.85 -12.67 -22.52
N LEU A 661 -8.43 -13.27 -23.57
CA LEU A 661 -8.19 -12.80 -24.94
C LEU A 661 -8.71 -11.38 -25.17
N GLU A 662 -9.89 -11.04 -24.64
CA GLU A 662 -10.38 -9.65 -24.64
C GLU A 662 -9.44 -8.72 -23.87
N SER A 663 -8.88 -9.17 -22.73
CA SER A 663 -7.88 -8.41 -21.97
C SER A 663 -6.63 -8.09 -22.78
N PHE A 664 -6.13 -9.01 -23.62
CA PHE A 664 -5.02 -8.73 -24.53
C PHE A 664 -5.33 -7.57 -25.50
N MET A 665 -6.56 -7.48 -26.00
CA MET A 665 -6.99 -6.38 -26.89
C MET A 665 -7.04 -5.05 -26.13
N TRP A 666 -7.57 -5.05 -24.90
CA TRP A 666 -7.55 -3.86 -24.04
C TRP A 666 -6.13 -3.41 -23.72
N CYS A 667 -5.19 -4.35 -23.49
CA CYS A 667 -3.78 -4.03 -23.27
C CYS A 667 -3.16 -3.37 -24.51
N PHE A 668 -3.41 -3.92 -25.69
CA PHE A 668 -2.86 -3.39 -26.93
C PHE A 668 -3.39 -1.98 -27.24
N ALA A 669 -4.70 -1.79 -27.09
CA ALA A 669 -5.34 -0.47 -27.22
C ALA A 669 -4.76 0.54 -26.24
N TRP A 670 -4.61 0.13 -24.97
CA TRP A 670 -4.00 0.98 -23.95
C TRP A 670 -2.60 1.43 -24.34
N ILE A 671 -1.73 0.51 -24.77
CA ILE A 671 -0.35 0.84 -25.15
C ILE A 671 -0.35 1.80 -26.35
N CYS A 672 -1.09 1.48 -27.42
CA CYS A 672 -1.15 2.31 -28.62
C CYS A 672 -1.68 3.74 -28.35
N LEU A 673 -2.66 3.88 -27.45
CA LEU A 673 -3.28 5.16 -27.14
C LEU A 673 -2.50 6.00 -26.12
N ARG A 674 -1.61 5.37 -25.33
CA ARG A 674 -0.92 6.03 -24.20
C ARG A 674 0.56 6.22 -24.41
N TYR A 675 1.17 5.47 -25.32
CA TYR A 675 2.62 5.47 -25.50
C TYR A 675 2.98 5.82 -26.94
N GLU A 676 4.04 6.62 -27.07
CA GLU A 676 4.68 6.94 -28.33
C GLU A 676 6.18 6.72 -28.17
N ASN A 677 6.79 5.95 -29.09
CA ASN A 677 8.22 5.67 -29.08
C ASN A 677 8.77 5.15 -27.74
N GLY A 678 7.98 4.33 -27.04
CA GLY A 678 8.38 3.73 -25.76
C GLY A 678 8.23 4.65 -24.54
N ALA A 679 7.64 5.84 -24.70
CA ALA A 679 7.40 6.80 -23.63
C ALA A 679 5.90 7.11 -23.48
N PRO A 680 5.41 7.35 -22.25
CA PRO A 680 4.03 7.76 -22.05
C PRO A 680 3.80 9.15 -22.64
N LEU A 681 2.69 9.33 -23.33
CA LEU A 681 2.25 10.62 -23.85
C LEU A 681 2.04 11.63 -22.71
N PRO A 682 2.27 12.93 -22.97
CA PRO A 682 1.85 14.00 -22.06
C PRO A 682 0.36 13.88 -21.73
N GLU A 683 -0.04 14.22 -20.51
CA GLU A 683 -1.42 14.07 -20.04
C GLU A 683 -2.42 14.82 -20.94
N GLU A 684 -2.03 15.99 -21.44
CA GLU A 684 -2.85 16.84 -22.31
C GLU A 684 -3.03 16.27 -23.72
N SER A 685 -2.14 15.36 -24.12
CA SER A 685 -2.15 14.67 -25.42
C SER A 685 -2.83 13.31 -25.38
N ARG A 686 -3.20 12.83 -24.17
CA ARG A 686 -3.90 11.55 -24.03
C ARG A 686 -5.38 11.71 -24.39
N PRO A 687 -5.99 10.69 -25.01
CA PRO A 687 -7.42 10.72 -25.28
C PRO A 687 -8.23 10.91 -23.99
N SER A 688 -9.25 11.77 -24.08
CA SER A 688 -10.12 12.11 -22.95
C SER A 688 -10.72 10.86 -22.30
N ARG A 689 -10.73 10.83 -20.95
CA ARG A 689 -11.26 9.76 -20.10
C ARG A 689 -10.55 8.41 -20.14
N LEU A 690 -9.48 8.24 -20.93
CA LEU A 690 -8.71 6.99 -20.92
C LEU A 690 -8.03 6.77 -19.55
N ASP A 691 -7.55 7.86 -18.93
CA ASP A 691 -6.95 7.86 -17.59
C ASP A 691 -8.00 7.56 -16.49
N ASP A 692 -9.29 7.75 -16.76
CA ASP A 692 -10.36 7.45 -15.81
C ASP A 692 -10.58 5.95 -15.64
N TRP A 693 -10.24 5.13 -16.65
CA TRP A 693 -10.31 3.66 -16.56
C TRP A 693 -9.44 3.17 -15.40
N ALA A 694 -8.28 3.80 -15.27
CA ALA A 694 -7.24 3.56 -14.30
C ALA A 694 -7.55 4.06 -12.88
N THR A 695 -8.65 4.80 -12.70
CA THR A 695 -8.99 5.38 -11.39
C THR A 695 -10.39 5.04 -10.91
N SER A 696 -11.25 4.55 -11.82
CA SER A 696 -12.64 4.20 -11.56
C SER A 696 -12.80 2.79 -10.98
N GLY A 697 -13.91 2.57 -10.26
CA GLY A 697 -14.33 1.21 -9.88
C GLY A 697 -14.72 0.37 -11.09
N ALA A 698 -14.75 -0.96 -10.94
CA ALA A 698 -14.94 -1.90 -12.03
C ALA A 698 -16.16 -1.63 -12.92
N VAL A 699 -17.34 -1.44 -12.31
CA VAL A 699 -18.58 -1.18 -13.05
C VAL A 699 -18.50 0.12 -13.86
N THR A 700 -17.96 1.17 -13.26
CA THR A 700 -17.73 2.47 -13.92
C THR A 700 -16.71 2.35 -15.05
N CYS A 701 -15.62 1.60 -14.84
CA CYS A 701 -14.65 1.30 -15.90
C CYS A 701 -15.32 0.58 -17.08
N GLY A 702 -16.20 -0.40 -16.81
CA GLY A 702 -17.00 -1.06 -17.85
C GLY A 702 -17.85 -0.09 -18.67
N MET A 703 -18.50 0.88 -18.02
CA MET A 703 -19.26 1.93 -18.71
C MET A 703 -18.36 2.83 -19.59
N LEU A 704 -17.17 3.19 -19.08
CA LEU A 704 -16.21 4.01 -19.84
C LEU A 704 -15.66 3.25 -21.06
N LYS A 705 -15.41 1.95 -20.95
CA LYS A 705 -15.04 1.09 -22.09
C LYS A 705 -16.13 1.00 -23.14
N LEU A 706 -17.39 0.83 -22.73
CA LEU A 706 -18.52 0.84 -23.66
C LEU A 706 -18.66 2.20 -24.37
N TYR A 707 -18.46 3.30 -23.64
CA TYR A 707 -18.43 4.63 -24.24
C TYR A 707 -17.29 4.75 -25.27
N PHE A 708 -16.10 4.26 -24.95
CA PHE A 708 -14.98 4.21 -25.88
C PHE A 708 -15.31 3.42 -27.16
N LEU A 709 -15.91 2.23 -27.05
CA LEU A 709 -16.28 1.42 -28.22
C LEU A 709 -17.29 2.16 -29.12
N ASN A 710 -18.29 2.81 -28.53
CA ASN A 710 -19.31 3.56 -29.28
C ASN A 710 -18.75 4.82 -29.95
N ASN A 711 -17.63 5.35 -29.47
CA ASN A 711 -17.02 6.59 -29.96
C ASN A 711 -15.58 6.37 -30.47
N LEU A 712 -15.25 5.14 -30.90
CA LEU A 712 -13.88 4.73 -31.19
C LEU A 712 -13.14 5.69 -32.14
N LYS A 713 -13.86 6.25 -33.14
CA LYS A 713 -13.29 7.21 -34.10
C LYS A 713 -12.75 8.49 -33.45
N GLU A 714 -13.32 8.92 -32.33
CA GLU A 714 -12.88 10.12 -31.58
C GLU A 714 -11.54 9.89 -30.86
N TYR A 715 -11.17 8.63 -30.63
CA TYR A 715 -9.92 8.24 -29.98
C TYR A 715 -8.75 8.09 -30.96
N ARG A 716 -8.98 8.25 -32.27
CA ARG A 716 -7.90 8.18 -33.27
C ARG A 716 -6.95 9.35 -33.07
N SER A 717 -5.70 9.04 -32.77
CA SER A 717 -4.64 10.03 -32.59
C SER A 717 -3.63 9.99 -33.74
N PRO A 718 -3.04 11.14 -34.15
CA PRO A 718 -2.08 11.20 -35.27
C PRO A 718 -0.81 10.35 -35.09
N HIS A 719 -0.38 10.09 -33.86
CA HIS A 719 0.82 9.28 -33.59
C HIS A 719 0.63 7.79 -33.89
N ILE A 720 -0.61 7.31 -33.94
CA ILE A 720 -0.92 5.91 -34.21
C ILE A 720 -0.88 5.67 -35.72
N LYS A 721 0.02 4.80 -36.16
CA LYS A 721 0.14 4.40 -37.58
C LYS A 721 -1.17 3.80 -38.09
N SER A 722 -1.55 4.09 -39.33
CA SER A 722 -2.86 3.69 -39.88
C SER A 722 -3.14 2.19 -39.74
N LEU A 723 -2.17 1.34 -40.09
CA LEU A 723 -2.30 -0.11 -39.96
C LEU A 723 -2.54 -0.57 -38.51
N MET A 724 -1.94 0.09 -37.52
CA MET A 724 -2.15 -0.23 -36.09
C MET A 724 -3.53 0.21 -35.63
N TRP A 725 -4.03 1.32 -36.16
CA TRP A 725 -5.38 1.79 -35.88
C TRP A 725 -6.44 0.88 -36.53
N GLU A 726 -6.26 0.51 -37.80
CA GLU A 726 -7.12 -0.44 -38.52
C GLU A 726 -7.18 -1.78 -37.79
N PHE A 727 -6.02 -2.28 -37.35
CA PHE A 727 -5.92 -3.47 -36.50
C PHE A 727 -6.75 -3.37 -35.22
N LEU A 728 -6.67 -2.25 -34.49
CA LEU A 728 -7.46 -2.03 -33.28
C LEU A 728 -8.96 -2.05 -33.56
N VAL A 729 -9.40 -1.36 -34.62
CA VAL A 729 -10.81 -1.31 -35.04
C VAL A 729 -11.31 -2.72 -35.37
N GLU A 730 -10.58 -3.47 -36.19
CA GLU A 730 -10.93 -4.84 -36.56
C GLU A 730 -11.01 -5.78 -35.34
N CYS A 731 -10.10 -5.65 -34.38
CA CYS A 731 -10.16 -6.44 -33.14
C CYS A 731 -11.44 -6.15 -32.33
N PHE A 732 -11.83 -4.88 -32.23
CA PHE A 732 -13.06 -4.52 -31.52
C PHE A 732 -14.33 -4.92 -32.27
N ASP A 733 -14.32 -4.89 -33.61
CA ASP A 733 -15.42 -5.40 -34.43
C ASP A 733 -15.62 -6.91 -34.24
N VAL A 734 -14.54 -7.68 -34.11
CA VAL A 734 -14.58 -9.10 -33.77
C VAL A 734 -15.18 -9.32 -32.39
N LEU A 735 -14.76 -8.55 -31.38
CA LEU A 735 -15.31 -8.62 -30.02
C LEU A 735 -16.81 -8.29 -29.97
N ASP A 736 -17.26 -7.26 -30.67
CA ASP A 736 -18.66 -6.86 -30.71
C ASP A 736 -19.51 -7.91 -31.44
N THR A 737 -19.04 -8.41 -32.59
CA THR A 737 -19.69 -9.47 -33.36
C THR A 737 -19.87 -10.74 -32.52
N HIS A 738 -18.82 -11.16 -31.81
CA HIS A 738 -18.90 -12.32 -30.92
C HIS A 738 -19.89 -12.10 -29.78
N THR A 739 -19.87 -10.92 -29.15
CA THR A 739 -20.80 -10.55 -28.07
C THR A 739 -22.25 -10.52 -28.54
N PHE A 740 -22.50 -9.96 -29.73
CA PHE A 740 -23.82 -9.90 -30.36
C PHE A 740 -24.36 -11.31 -30.64
N ASN A 741 -23.53 -12.17 -31.25
CA ASN A 741 -23.91 -13.55 -31.55
C ASN A 741 -24.27 -14.34 -30.29
N ARG A 742 -23.49 -14.18 -29.21
CA ARG A 742 -23.78 -14.80 -27.92
C ARG A 742 -25.10 -14.31 -27.34
N ARG A 743 -25.33 -12.99 -27.26
CA ARG A 743 -26.60 -12.43 -26.75
C ARG A 743 -27.80 -12.95 -27.56
N LYS A 744 -27.66 -13.04 -28.88
CA LYS A 744 -28.70 -13.59 -29.77
C LYS A 744 -28.98 -15.06 -29.50
N GLN A 745 -27.97 -15.86 -29.17
CA GLN A 745 -28.15 -17.27 -28.79
C GLN A 745 -28.87 -17.41 -27.44
N LEU A 746 -28.48 -16.65 -26.41
CA LEU A 746 -29.17 -16.64 -25.10
C LEU A 746 -30.65 -16.20 -25.19
N LEU A 747 -30.95 -15.21 -26.05
CA LEU A 747 -32.33 -14.77 -26.28
C LEU A 747 -33.18 -15.79 -27.06
N ARG A 748 -32.55 -16.71 -27.79
CA ARG A 748 -33.24 -17.81 -28.48
C ARG A 748 -33.51 -18.98 -27.54
N SER A 749 -32.58 -19.32 -26.66
CA SER A 749 -32.75 -20.40 -25.68
C SER A 749 -33.83 -20.09 -24.64
N THR A 750 -34.02 -18.82 -24.29
CA THR A 750 -35.07 -18.38 -23.34
C THR A 750 -36.49 -18.32 -23.93
N LYS A 751 -36.66 -18.50 -25.26
CA LYS A 751 -37.98 -18.47 -25.94
C LYS A 751 -38.59 -19.85 -26.22
N GLY A 752 -37.83 -20.94 -26.10
CA GLY A 752 -38.36 -22.31 -26.17
C GLY A 752 -38.67 -22.78 -24.75
N GLY A 753 -39.94 -23.05 -24.43
CA GLY A 753 -40.43 -23.36 -23.08
C GLY A 753 -39.96 -24.67 -22.44
N ASP A 754 -38.76 -25.14 -22.74
CA ASP A 754 -38.10 -26.22 -22.00
C ASP A 754 -37.30 -25.63 -20.82
N GLN A 755 -37.07 -26.48 -19.81
CA GLN A 755 -36.25 -26.16 -18.64
C GLN A 755 -34.97 -25.41 -19.03
N PRO A 756 -34.45 -24.51 -18.18
CA PRO A 756 -33.23 -23.78 -18.48
C PRO A 756 -32.15 -24.79 -18.83
N ILE A 757 -31.84 -24.92 -20.12
CA ILE A 757 -30.68 -25.68 -20.57
C ILE A 757 -29.53 -24.94 -19.89
N ASN A 758 -28.94 -25.60 -18.90
CA ASN A 758 -27.70 -25.21 -18.31
C ASN A 758 -26.69 -25.32 -19.44
N PHE A 759 -26.60 -24.27 -20.26
CA PHE A 759 -25.53 -24.11 -21.23
C PHE A 759 -24.30 -24.02 -20.35
N GLU A 760 -23.68 -25.16 -20.07
CA GLU A 760 -22.30 -25.18 -19.65
C GLU A 760 -21.58 -24.43 -20.75
N GLU A 761 -21.25 -23.18 -20.47
CA GLU A 761 -20.59 -22.28 -21.40
C GLU A 761 -19.22 -22.91 -21.67
N SER A 762 -19.19 -23.74 -22.71
CA SER A 762 -18.16 -24.72 -22.92
C SER A 762 -16.94 -24.02 -23.50
N GLU A 763 -15.74 -24.38 -23.03
CA GLU A 763 -14.43 -23.99 -23.57
C GLU A 763 -14.19 -24.47 -25.02
N LEU A 764 -15.21 -24.96 -25.73
CA LEU A 764 -15.08 -25.77 -26.95
C LEU A 764 -14.65 -24.98 -28.19
N ASP A 765 -14.60 -23.64 -28.17
CA ASP A 765 -14.19 -22.84 -29.34
C ASP A 765 -13.11 -21.78 -29.05
N ILE A 766 -12.11 -22.12 -28.22
CA ILE A 766 -10.91 -21.27 -28.02
C ILE A 766 -10.25 -20.94 -29.38
N ASP A 767 -10.08 -21.97 -30.22
CA ASP A 767 -9.37 -21.84 -31.48
C ASP A 767 -10.15 -21.03 -32.52
N GLY A 768 -11.46 -21.24 -32.66
CA GLY A 768 -12.28 -20.45 -33.58
C GLY A 768 -12.38 -18.99 -33.17
N PHE A 769 -12.44 -18.69 -31.86
CA PHE A 769 -12.44 -17.31 -31.41
C PHE A 769 -11.10 -16.61 -31.71
N LEU A 770 -9.96 -17.23 -31.41
CA LEU A 770 -8.65 -16.66 -31.79
C LEU A 770 -8.50 -16.56 -33.32
N GLN A 771 -9.02 -17.54 -34.08
CA GLN A 771 -8.97 -17.53 -35.53
C GLN A 771 -9.79 -16.38 -36.14
N SER A 772 -10.88 -15.96 -35.51
CA SER A 772 -11.68 -14.82 -35.97
C SER A 772 -10.88 -13.52 -36.02
N PHE A 773 -9.96 -13.30 -35.07
CA PHE A 773 -9.00 -12.18 -35.11
C PHE A 773 -7.95 -12.37 -36.20
N LYS A 774 -7.41 -13.59 -36.36
CA LYS A 774 -6.38 -13.88 -37.37
C LYS A 774 -6.85 -13.70 -38.81
N ASN A 775 -8.17 -13.80 -39.04
CA ASN A 775 -8.79 -13.66 -40.36
C ASN A 775 -8.94 -12.21 -40.80
N THR A 776 -8.66 -11.22 -39.94
CA THR A 776 -8.79 -9.81 -40.32
C THR A 776 -7.59 -9.38 -41.19
N GLU A 777 -7.81 -8.41 -42.08
CA GLU A 777 -6.81 -8.00 -43.06
C GLU A 777 -5.58 -7.38 -42.40
N SER A 778 -5.79 -6.55 -41.36
CA SER A 778 -4.70 -5.88 -40.66
C SER A 778 -3.87 -6.86 -39.83
N TRP A 779 -4.50 -7.89 -39.23
CA TRP A 779 -3.78 -8.96 -38.55
C TRP A 779 -2.87 -9.72 -39.52
N ALA A 780 -3.42 -10.11 -40.68
CA ALA A 780 -2.67 -10.80 -41.72
C ALA A 780 -1.52 -9.95 -42.28
N ALA A 781 -1.72 -8.63 -42.40
CA ALA A 781 -0.68 -7.71 -42.83
C ALA A 781 0.46 -7.57 -41.81
N LEU A 782 0.14 -7.43 -40.52
CA LEU A 782 1.12 -7.31 -39.43
C LEU A 782 1.91 -8.61 -39.20
N SER A 783 1.27 -9.76 -39.45
CA SER A 783 1.88 -11.09 -39.29
C SER A 783 2.94 -11.41 -40.36
N LYS A 784 3.04 -10.64 -41.45
CA LYS A 784 4.07 -10.86 -42.49
C LYS A 784 5.46 -10.52 -41.95
N PRO A 785 6.51 -11.30 -42.29
CA PRO A 785 7.89 -10.95 -41.92
C PRO A 785 8.28 -9.57 -42.48
N LEU A 786 9.11 -8.83 -41.75
CA LEU A 786 9.76 -7.65 -42.31
C LEU A 786 10.59 -8.12 -43.51
N ARG A 787 10.39 -7.51 -44.68
CA ARG A 787 11.30 -7.74 -45.81
C ARG A 787 12.69 -7.29 -45.37
N GLU A 788 13.68 -8.17 -45.45
CA GLU A 788 15.07 -7.75 -45.25
C GLU A 788 15.38 -6.60 -46.21
N PRO A 789 16.10 -5.55 -45.77
CA PRO A 789 16.59 -4.55 -46.69
C PRO A 789 17.41 -5.27 -47.77
N SER A 790 17.00 -5.13 -49.03
CA SER A 790 17.82 -5.57 -50.16
C SER A 790 19.20 -4.93 -50.00
N GLN A 791 20.23 -5.77 -49.85
CA GLN A 791 21.63 -5.40 -49.67
C GLN A 791 22.12 -4.40 -50.72
#